data_AF-A0A2D8K4M6-F1
#
_entry.id   AF-A0A2D8K4M6-F1
#
_cell.length_a   1.000
_cell.length_b   1.000
_cell.length_c   1.000
_cell.angle_alpha   90.00
_cell.angle_beta   90.00
_cell.angle_gamma   90.00
#
_symmetry.space_group_name_H-M   'P 1'
#
loop_
_entity.id
_entity.type
_entity.pdbx_description
1 polymer ?
#
loop_
_entity_poly.entity_id
_entity_poly.type
_entity_poly.pdbx_seq_one_letter_code
_entity_poly.pdbx_strand_id
1 'polypeptide(L)'
;MSRCHQHARQPAKQFGRGSGTLVVRGHDWEETMTTVKTRLLQSTACAGILLFGLGGTALAEKIEFYPISTDPSDWVIDRYPTASFTRLDSYMGRSNVLTLETLGSKAGSNSYYQWEGYSQNTAVPPGDSFIGGDIYVADGWRSGSDTDYIRTSIWGSTMTEEEVATGNYNDNDAVFPIIQFTNRDGQGRLEVWDTSTDNGWVELPETTGLINYSSWNTIDMRLMTDVDEEGNSAVHYYFNNELIYIWEPALSLDDTSPEQFFAMYLKNRNNGVTDFTSHWSRLLSGLLLPEDVNEIGNAPYDVLVVNNDTPVTIGAGATIGGTLTSRGTSTYDQVVTLQPGAKISGDLILQHSTGSFISGAGERATVGGDLYVENGSSTTGGTIQNKVNVNGRLFVDYTSRAGGNLNISGSASSSGRLAPGNSIGTIIVGGDLNLASTSVIEAEVDLAGNADLIAVGGVANLAGSVEVDTIDDYLLDHDYVILTAAGGVNGAFASSMPVWDNVDNYAFVAPYLRYDPNSVILTVERNERTFASVAETPNQVAVANALETLGNLSPPPTLYENVILKMTVDDAPLAYSALSGDIYASNKTVMIDHTEYARDAVYGRLHQAFGGKSTSSVEVMSYAEGGDDMVGGNLVEESAFGAWAYAYGGWSEYDGNANAGRLDSSTGGFLAGIDGSIGESWKLGVLAGYGYTSFDNKGPASGNTDGYTIGAYSGGEWAAGKSGAVAFRSGLAYTWNTVSADRTVSFPGFYDTMSSDYDAGAFQVFGELAYRYAADENTEVEPYANFSYVGLNSDSFTETGTTAAALSVASESSNTYFSTIGLRAAADFVVMGQAGTEAYFDVGWRHAFGDITPKSTAAFAGSAPFTVSGVPLAENTALIGAGIDFALSKQAKLGFGYIGQFGDGVSQNSINARLNVSF
;
A
#
# COMPACT_ATOMS: atom_id res chain seq x y z
N MET A 1 -11.84 11.20 -52.03
CA MET A 1 -13.27 11.43 -52.35
C MET A 1 -13.97 11.97 -51.12
N SER A 2 -14.94 12.84 -51.35
CA SER A 2 -15.59 13.85 -50.49
C SER A 2 -16.44 13.38 -49.30
N ARG A 3 -16.33 14.15 -48.19
CA ARG A 3 -17.35 14.76 -47.30
C ARG A 3 -17.65 14.19 -45.88
N CYS A 4 -17.39 15.10 -44.92
CA CYS A 4 -18.14 15.50 -43.69
C CYS A 4 -17.97 14.78 -42.33
N HIS A 5 -17.26 15.48 -41.44
CA HIS A 5 -17.45 15.74 -40.00
C HIS A 5 -18.90 15.59 -39.44
N GLN A 6 -19.19 15.30 -38.16
CA GLN A 6 -18.57 15.85 -36.92
C GLN A 6 -18.97 15.07 -35.62
N HIS A 7 -18.03 15.02 -34.65
CA HIS A 7 -18.07 14.91 -33.17
C HIS A 7 -19.10 14.04 -32.38
N ALA A 8 -18.58 13.15 -31.52
CA ALA A 8 -18.50 13.36 -30.05
C ALA A 8 -17.76 12.22 -29.28
N ARG A 9 -16.69 12.62 -28.57
CA ARG A 9 -16.12 12.19 -27.27
C ARG A 9 -16.06 10.70 -26.84
N GLN A 10 -14.81 10.27 -26.64
CA GLN A 10 -14.28 9.26 -25.69
C GLN A 10 -14.64 9.56 -24.20
N PRO A 11 -14.37 8.67 -23.21
CA PRO A 11 -13.29 7.66 -23.19
C PRO A 11 -13.62 6.24 -22.65
N ALA A 12 -12.65 5.36 -22.89
CA ALA A 12 -12.53 3.98 -22.43
C ALA A 12 -11.86 3.87 -21.04
N LYS A 13 -12.18 2.79 -20.31
CA LYS A 13 -11.36 2.14 -19.27
C LYS A 13 -11.24 0.67 -19.66
N GLN A 14 -10.10 0.21 -20.17
CA GLN A 14 -8.98 -0.45 -19.47
C GLN A 14 -9.37 -1.71 -18.68
N PHE A 15 -9.13 -2.88 -19.29
CA PHE A 15 -8.93 -4.16 -18.62
C PHE A 15 -7.42 -4.36 -18.42
N GLY A 16 -7.02 -4.64 -17.18
CA GLY A 16 -5.64 -4.93 -16.78
C GLY A 16 -5.20 -6.34 -17.18
N ARG A 17 -3.93 -6.43 -17.57
CA ARG A 17 -3.17 -7.66 -17.84
C ARG A 17 -2.72 -8.28 -16.51
N GLY A 18 -2.99 -9.56 -16.30
CA GLY A 18 -2.29 -10.40 -15.33
C GLY A 18 -1.15 -11.15 -16.02
N SER A 19 0.06 -10.97 -15.50
CA SER A 19 1.32 -11.61 -15.88
C SER A 19 1.34 -13.08 -15.47
N GLY A 20 1.78 -13.94 -16.39
CA GLY A 20 2.11 -15.33 -16.10
C GLY A 20 3.55 -15.47 -15.61
N THR A 21 3.79 -16.46 -14.76
CA THR A 21 5.12 -17.08 -14.61
C THR A 21 4.92 -18.58 -14.41
N LEU A 22 5.72 -19.33 -15.15
CA LEU A 22 5.68 -20.77 -15.35
C LEU A 22 6.99 -21.34 -14.79
N VAL A 23 6.93 -22.18 -13.74
CA VAL A 23 8.00 -23.14 -13.42
C VAL A 23 7.37 -24.42 -12.86
N VAL A 24 8.02 -25.54 -13.18
CA VAL A 24 7.53 -26.90 -13.33
C VAL A 24 8.10 -27.82 -12.24
N ARG A 25 7.32 -28.89 -11.93
CA ARG A 25 7.68 -30.26 -11.49
C ARG A 25 7.67 -30.63 -10.00
N GLY A 26 6.80 -31.59 -9.69
CA GLY A 26 7.18 -32.82 -8.97
C GLY A 26 6.05 -33.47 -8.15
N HIS A 27 5.46 -34.57 -8.68
CA HIS A 27 4.92 -35.79 -8.02
C HIS A 27 4.09 -35.66 -6.71
N ASP A 28 3.03 -36.41 -6.40
CA ASP A 28 2.15 -37.42 -6.99
C ASP A 28 1.09 -37.73 -5.88
N TRP A 29 -0.07 -38.27 -6.26
CA TRP A 29 -1.06 -39.06 -5.47
C TRP A 29 -2.35 -38.41 -4.89
N GLU A 30 -3.49 -38.90 -5.47
CA GLU A 30 -4.87 -39.18 -4.94
C GLU A 30 -5.71 -38.02 -4.35
N GLU A 31 -7.00 -37.76 -4.65
CA GLU A 31 -8.21 -38.49 -5.12
C GLU A 31 -9.06 -37.54 -6.02
N THR A 32 -9.57 -37.84 -7.21
CA THR A 32 -10.67 -38.73 -7.70
C THR A 32 -12.12 -38.29 -7.42
N MET A 33 -12.77 -37.78 -8.49
CA MET A 33 -14.24 -37.72 -8.81
C MET A 33 -15.11 -36.67 -8.08
N THR A 34 -15.91 -35.78 -8.68
CA THR A 34 -16.75 -35.85 -9.90
C THR A 34 -17.26 -34.46 -10.33
N THR A 35 -17.01 -34.01 -11.57
CA THR A 35 -17.85 -33.00 -12.26
C THR A 35 -17.87 -33.31 -13.77
N VAL A 36 -19.02 -33.05 -14.42
CA VAL A 36 -19.30 -32.98 -15.88
C VAL A 36 -20.24 -34.06 -16.44
N LYS A 37 -21.52 -33.65 -16.58
CA LYS A 37 -22.56 -34.09 -17.53
C LYS A 37 -23.54 -32.90 -17.63
N THR A 38 -24.01 -32.33 -18.73
CA THR A 38 -23.93 -32.59 -20.18
C THR A 38 -24.45 -31.31 -20.87
N ARG A 39 -23.85 -30.87 -21.99
CA ARG A 39 -24.45 -29.88 -22.90
C ARG A 39 -25.30 -30.58 -23.98
N LEU A 40 -26.36 -29.89 -24.40
CA LEU A 40 -27.06 -29.92 -25.70
C LEU A 40 -27.98 -31.11 -26.05
N LEU A 41 -29.29 -30.82 -26.24
CA LEU A 41 -30.11 -31.24 -27.39
C LEU A 41 -31.51 -30.55 -27.39
N GLN A 42 -31.90 -30.01 -28.56
CA GLN A 42 -33.25 -29.90 -29.17
C GLN A 42 -34.28 -28.92 -28.54
N SER A 43 -34.58 -27.76 -29.12
CA SER A 43 -35.35 -27.42 -30.34
C SER A 43 -36.89 -27.39 -30.19
N THR A 44 -37.47 -26.20 -30.44
CA THR A 44 -38.82 -25.85 -30.92
C THR A 44 -40.06 -26.13 -30.05
N ALA A 45 -40.80 -25.09 -29.63
CA ALA A 45 -42.02 -24.62 -30.31
C ALA A 45 -42.74 -23.45 -29.58
N CYS A 46 -43.56 -22.74 -30.36
CA CYS A 46 -44.21 -21.44 -30.21
C CYS A 46 -45.34 -21.26 -29.17
N ALA A 47 -45.73 -19.97 -29.06
CA ALA A 47 -47.03 -19.38 -28.68
C ALA A 47 -47.23 -19.13 -27.16
N GLY A 48 -47.63 -17.97 -26.65
CA GLY A 48 -48.26 -16.79 -27.25
C GLY A 48 -49.53 -16.46 -26.45
N ILE A 49 -49.65 -15.19 -26.02
CA ILE A 49 -50.87 -14.47 -25.56
C ILE A 49 -51.12 -14.34 -24.05
N LEU A 50 -50.88 -13.10 -23.58
CA LEU A 50 -51.61 -12.27 -22.58
C LEU A 50 -52.92 -12.82 -21.98
N LEU A 51 -53.08 -12.74 -20.65
CA LEU A 51 -54.00 -11.80 -19.98
C LEU A 51 -53.96 -11.90 -18.44
N PHE A 52 -54.01 -10.69 -17.85
CA PHE A 52 -54.23 -10.26 -16.46
C PHE A 52 -54.95 -11.20 -15.47
N GLY A 53 -54.51 -11.13 -14.21
CA GLY A 53 -55.28 -11.51 -13.04
C GLY A 53 -54.58 -11.14 -11.74
N LEU A 54 -54.92 -9.98 -11.19
CA LEU A 54 -54.56 -9.47 -9.87
C LEU A 54 -54.80 -10.48 -8.74
N GLY A 55 -53.94 -10.47 -7.71
CA GLY A 55 -54.27 -11.11 -6.44
C GLY A 55 -53.14 -11.04 -5.42
N GLY A 56 -53.24 -10.10 -4.48
CA GLY A 56 -52.69 -10.23 -3.14
C GLY A 56 -51.24 -9.83 -2.93
N THR A 57 -50.96 -8.53 -2.86
CA THR A 57 -50.04 -8.06 -1.81
C THR A 57 -50.75 -8.32 -0.49
N ALA A 58 -50.40 -9.41 0.19
CA ALA A 58 -50.55 -9.43 1.63
C ALA A 58 -49.53 -8.41 2.15
N LEU A 59 -50.03 -7.24 2.54
CA LEU A 59 -49.33 -6.38 3.49
C LEU A 59 -49.22 -7.24 4.75
N ALA A 60 -48.04 -7.79 5.02
CA ALA A 60 -47.72 -8.18 6.38
C ALA A 60 -47.51 -6.87 7.14
N GLU A 61 -48.40 -6.57 8.08
CA GLU A 61 -48.28 -5.45 8.99
C GLU A 61 -46.93 -5.49 9.70
N LYS A 62 -46.25 -4.35 9.74
CA LYS A 62 -45.03 -4.16 10.52
C LYS A 62 -45.45 -4.10 11.98
N ILE A 63 -45.10 -5.11 12.76
CA ILE A 63 -45.38 -5.15 14.20
C ILE A 63 -44.34 -4.26 14.90
N GLU A 64 -44.82 -3.26 15.64
CA GLU A 64 -44.00 -2.37 16.46
C GLU A 64 -43.87 -2.93 17.88
N PHE A 65 -42.65 -2.87 18.42
CA PHE A 65 -42.41 -3.13 19.83
C PHE A 65 -42.76 -1.89 20.64
N TYR A 66 -43.62 -2.03 21.65
CA TYR A 66 -43.81 -1.01 22.67
C TYR A 66 -43.04 -1.38 23.95
N PRO A 67 -42.47 -0.40 24.63
CA PRO A 67 -41.98 -0.64 25.98
C PRO A 67 -43.08 -1.20 26.89
N ILE A 68 -42.81 -2.28 27.63
CA ILE A 68 -43.62 -2.70 28.77
C ILE A 68 -43.64 -1.53 29.75
N SER A 69 -44.83 -0.99 30.00
CA SER A 69 -44.99 0.15 30.90
C SER A 69 -44.56 -0.25 32.31
N THR A 70 -43.89 0.65 33.03
CA THR A 70 -43.67 0.49 34.49
C THR A 70 -44.72 1.27 35.30
N ASP A 71 -45.72 1.84 34.62
CA ASP A 71 -46.86 2.50 35.23
C ASP A 71 -47.96 1.48 35.53
N PRO A 72 -48.29 1.23 36.82
CA PRO A 72 -49.35 0.28 37.20
C PRO A 72 -50.71 0.56 36.55
N SER A 73 -50.99 1.81 36.11
CA SER A 73 -52.26 2.10 35.43
C SER A 73 -52.38 1.52 34.04
N ASP A 74 -51.25 1.26 33.37
CA ASP A 74 -51.23 0.64 32.04
C ASP A 74 -51.34 -0.89 32.13
N TRP A 75 -51.40 -1.42 33.36
CA TRP A 75 -51.49 -2.85 33.63
C TRP A 75 -52.94 -3.22 33.90
N VAL A 76 -53.37 -4.28 33.24
CA VAL A 76 -54.69 -4.86 33.43
C VAL A 76 -54.68 -5.71 34.69
N ILE A 77 -55.64 -5.43 35.57
CA ILE A 77 -55.84 -6.18 36.81
C ILE A 77 -56.60 -7.47 36.48
N ASP A 78 -55.93 -8.61 36.58
CA ASP A 78 -56.47 -9.92 36.19
C ASP A 78 -57.54 -10.43 37.20
N ARG A 79 -57.21 -10.55 38.50
CA ARG A 79 -58.07 -11.31 39.44
C ARG A 79 -58.48 -10.61 40.74
N TYR A 80 -57.72 -9.61 41.20
CA TYR A 80 -58.05 -8.87 42.43
C TYR A 80 -57.57 -7.42 42.34
N PRO A 81 -58.38 -6.41 42.72
CA PRO A 81 -57.90 -5.03 42.84
C PRO A 81 -56.83 -4.96 43.94
N THR A 82 -55.59 -4.64 43.55
CA THR A 82 -54.48 -4.54 44.49
C THR A 82 -54.19 -3.07 44.84
N ALA A 83 -53.53 -2.85 45.99
CA ALA A 83 -53.02 -1.55 46.42
C ALA A 83 -51.51 -1.63 46.69
N SER A 84 -50.84 -2.62 46.09
CA SER A 84 -49.53 -3.12 46.49
C SER A 84 -48.51 -3.16 45.35
N PHE A 85 -48.95 -2.98 44.12
CA PHE A 85 -48.08 -2.56 43.03
C PHE A 85 -48.00 -1.05 43.06
N THR A 86 -46.81 -0.54 43.27
CA THR A 86 -46.57 0.90 43.33
C THR A 86 -45.37 1.21 42.47
N ARG A 87 -45.51 2.21 41.59
CA ARG A 87 -44.36 2.75 40.89
C ARG A 87 -43.54 3.59 41.85
N LEU A 88 -42.26 3.27 41.96
CA LEU A 88 -41.27 4.07 42.67
C LEU A 88 -40.46 4.88 41.65
N ASP A 89 -40.23 6.15 41.97
CA ASP A 89 -39.44 7.04 41.11
C ASP A 89 -37.99 6.55 40.97
N SER A 90 -37.41 5.98 42.05
CA SER A 90 -36.11 5.31 42.02
C SER A 90 -35.92 4.34 43.20
N TYR A 91 -35.05 3.34 43.02
CA TYR A 91 -34.65 2.40 44.06
C TYR A 91 -33.23 1.88 43.77
N MET A 92 -32.33 1.91 44.77
CA MET A 92 -30.95 1.38 44.69
C MET A 92 -30.21 1.69 43.37
N GLY A 93 -30.14 2.98 43.00
CA GLY A 93 -29.40 3.45 41.83
C GLY A 93 -30.14 3.36 40.49
N ARG A 94 -31.40 2.90 40.47
CA ARG A 94 -32.20 2.75 39.24
C ARG A 94 -33.52 3.50 39.32
N SER A 95 -34.04 3.97 38.19
CA SER A 95 -35.29 4.74 38.07
C SER A 95 -36.43 3.92 37.47
N ASN A 96 -37.67 4.42 37.59
CA ASN A 96 -38.89 3.78 37.06
C ASN A 96 -39.05 2.33 37.54
N VAL A 97 -38.95 2.14 38.85
CA VAL A 97 -38.92 0.83 39.48
C VAL A 97 -40.32 0.48 39.97
N LEU A 98 -40.84 -0.68 39.57
CA LEU A 98 -42.10 -1.19 40.09
C LEU A 98 -41.84 -1.96 41.39
N THR A 99 -42.42 -1.52 42.51
CA THR A 99 -42.38 -2.28 43.77
C THR A 99 -43.59 -3.18 43.90
N LEU A 100 -43.37 -4.39 44.40
CA LEU A 100 -44.40 -5.33 44.81
C LEU A 100 -44.30 -5.51 46.33
N GLU A 101 -45.22 -4.89 47.05
CA GLU A 101 -45.27 -4.94 48.51
C GLU A 101 -46.18 -6.07 49.02
N THR A 102 -45.88 -6.59 50.21
CA THR A 102 -46.79 -7.48 50.93
C THR A 102 -47.88 -6.68 51.63
N LEU A 103 -49.14 -6.94 51.33
CA LEU A 103 -50.24 -6.37 52.11
C LEU A 103 -50.25 -6.98 53.51
N GLY A 104 -49.97 -6.16 54.52
CA GLY A 104 -50.10 -6.51 55.93
C GLY A 104 -51.45 -7.18 56.26
N SER A 105 -51.37 -8.16 57.15
CA SER A 105 -52.42 -9.05 57.69
C SER A 105 -53.87 -8.78 57.23
N LYS A 106 -54.31 -9.44 56.16
CA LYS A 106 -55.72 -9.83 56.02
C LYS A 106 -55.89 -11.24 56.58
N ALA A 107 -56.52 -11.32 57.75
CA ALA A 107 -56.89 -12.58 58.39
C ALA A 107 -57.89 -13.35 57.50
N GLY A 108 -57.60 -14.60 57.14
CA GLY A 108 -58.65 -15.55 56.75
C GLY A 108 -58.33 -16.67 55.77
N SER A 109 -57.26 -16.60 54.97
CA SER A 109 -56.95 -17.69 54.03
C SER A 109 -55.45 -17.77 53.71
N ASN A 110 -54.88 -18.96 53.89
CA ASN A 110 -53.47 -19.28 53.66
C ASN A 110 -53.10 -19.06 52.18
N SER A 111 -52.30 -18.02 51.92
CA SER A 111 -51.85 -17.51 50.62
C SER A 111 -52.72 -16.39 50.05
N TYR A 112 -52.12 -15.21 49.88
CA TYR A 112 -52.65 -14.14 49.04
C TYR A 112 -52.06 -14.23 47.62
N TYR A 113 -52.82 -13.73 46.65
CA TYR A 113 -52.43 -13.66 45.25
C TYR A 113 -52.60 -12.23 44.78
N GLN A 114 -51.56 -11.67 44.17
CA GLN A 114 -51.59 -10.37 43.55
C GLN A 114 -51.04 -10.52 42.14
N TRP A 115 -51.81 -9.99 41.17
CA TRP A 115 -51.55 -10.10 39.75
C TRP A 115 -51.81 -8.74 39.13
N GLU A 116 -50.82 -8.24 38.42
CA GLU A 116 -51.00 -7.17 37.46
C GLU A 116 -50.28 -7.63 36.19
N GLY A 117 -50.87 -7.40 35.02
CA GLY A 117 -50.23 -7.76 33.75
C GLY A 117 -50.35 -6.72 32.66
N TYR A 118 -49.45 -6.79 31.70
CA TYR A 118 -49.35 -5.92 30.53
C TYR A 118 -49.23 -6.79 29.28
N SER A 119 -49.87 -6.42 28.17
CA SER A 119 -49.90 -7.27 26.97
C SER A 119 -49.40 -6.58 25.71
N GLN A 120 -48.67 -7.33 24.88
CA GLN A 120 -48.06 -6.82 23.65
C GLN A 120 -47.90 -7.89 22.56
N ASN A 121 -48.07 -7.47 21.31
CA ASN A 121 -47.62 -8.21 20.13
C ASN A 121 -46.12 -8.09 19.94
N THR A 122 -45.42 -9.21 19.80
CA THR A 122 -44.01 -9.21 19.42
C THR A 122 -43.76 -10.15 18.24
N ALA A 123 -42.81 -9.77 17.39
CA ALA A 123 -42.22 -10.64 16.37
C ALA A 123 -40.72 -10.62 16.59
N VAL A 124 -40.19 -11.62 17.28
CA VAL A 124 -38.78 -11.69 17.65
C VAL A 124 -38.06 -12.73 16.81
N PRO A 125 -36.98 -12.35 16.10
CA PRO A 125 -36.18 -13.32 15.37
C PRO A 125 -35.61 -14.39 16.32
N PRO A 126 -35.39 -15.62 15.82
CA PRO A 126 -34.73 -16.64 16.59
C PRO A 126 -33.31 -16.22 16.98
N GLY A 127 -32.95 -16.44 18.23
CA GLY A 127 -31.72 -16.01 18.89
C GLY A 127 -31.89 -14.77 19.78
N ASP A 128 -32.93 -13.97 19.55
CA ASP A 128 -33.05 -12.63 20.15
C ASP A 128 -33.88 -12.61 21.45
N SER A 129 -33.56 -11.64 22.30
CA SER A 129 -34.25 -11.39 23.57
C SER A 129 -35.63 -10.78 23.32
N PHE A 130 -36.69 -11.47 23.74
CA PHE A 130 -38.06 -10.97 23.64
C PHE A 130 -38.62 -10.49 24.97
N ILE A 131 -38.13 -11.03 26.10
CA ILE A 131 -38.47 -10.57 27.45
C ILE A 131 -37.17 -10.47 28.26
N GLY A 132 -36.93 -9.31 28.86
CA GLY A 132 -35.78 -9.09 29.72
C GLY A 132 -36.08 -8.04 30.77
N GLY A 133 -35.44 -8.19 31.93
CA GLY A 133 -35.47 -7.15 32.93
C GLY A 133 -34.79 -7.51 34.23
N ASP A 134 -34.68 -6.51 35.10
CA ASP A 134 -33.93 -6.67 36.32
C ASP A 134 -34.82 -6.67 37.55
N ILE A 135 -34.57 -7.62 38.45
CA ILE A 135 -35.22 -7.74 39.73
C ILE A 135 -34.22 -7.51 40.86
N TYR A 136 -34.57 -6.61 41.77
CA TYR A 136 -33.88 -6.48 43.04
C TYR A 136 -34.49 -7.45 44.05
N VAL A 137 -33.63 -8.30 44.59
CA VAL A 137 -34.02 -9.27 45.62
C VAL A 137 -33.44 -8.82 46.95
N ALA A 138 -34.28 -8.33 47.85
CA ALA A 138 -33.85 -7.85 49.17
C ALA A 138 -33.38 -9.00 50.09
N ASP A 139 -32.46 -8.73 51.03
CA ASP A 139 -31.94 -9.77 51.94
C ASP A 139 -33.02 -10.47 52.77
N GLY A 140 -34.13 -9.79 53.08
CA GLY A 140 -35.28 -10.38 53.78
C GLY A 140 -35.93 -11.55 53.04
N TRP A 141 -35.63 -11.74 51.75
CA TRP A 141 -35.98 -12.97 51.04
C TRP A 141 -35.27 -14.20 51.58
N ARG A 142 -34.06 -14.07 52.18
CA ARG A 142 -33.25 -15.19 52.70
C ARG A 142 -33.88 -15.91 53.89
N SER A 143 -34.86 -15.32 54.57
CA SER A 143 -35.39 -15.84 55.84
C SER A 143 -36.63 -16.74 55.73
N GLY A 144 -37.09 -17.06 54.51
CA GLY A 144 -38.22 -17.99 54.30
C GLY A 144 -37.91 -19.41 54.78
N SER A 145 -38.88 -20.06 55.41
CA SER A 145 -38.80 -21.48 55.86
C SER A 145 -39.70 -22.37 55.00
N ASP A 146 -39.59 -23.70 55.09
CA ASP A 146 -40.53 -24.62 54.44
C ASP A 146 -42.02 -24.32 54.70
N THR A 147 -42.33 -23.71 55.85
CA THR A 147 -43.70 -23.30 56.22
C THR A 147 -44.02 -21.84 55.91
N ASP A 148 -43.08 -21.07 55.37
CA ASP A 148 -43.16 -19.64 55.03
C ASP A 148 -42.41 -19.40 53.70
N TYR A 149 -43.05 -19.77 52.60
CA TYR A 149 -42.44 -19.70 51.27
C TYR A 149 -42.74 -18.35 50.61
N ILE A 150 -41.69 -17.69 50.14
CA ILE A 150 -41.75 -16.43 49.41
C ILE A 150 -41.59 -16.71 47.92
N ARG A 151 -42.51 -16.19 47.09
CA ARG A 151 -42.43 -16.36 45.63
C ARG A 151 -42.77 -15.10 44.86
N THR A 152 -41.96 -14.77 43.86
CA THR A 152 -42.24 -13.71 42.88
C THR A 152 -42.02 -14.29 41.50
N SER A 153 -42.82 -13.92 40.51
CA SER A 153 -42.77 -14.57 39.19
C SER A 153 -43.17 -13.64 38.06
N ILE A 154 -42.62 -13.90 36.88
CA ILE A 154 -43.10 -13.40 35.59
C ILE A 154 -43.94 -14.50 34.94
N TRP A 155 -45.07 -14.14 34.34
CA TRP A 155 -45.93 -15.06 33.58
C TRP A 155 -46.09 -14.62 32.14
N GLY A 156 -46.19 -15.58 31.22
CA GLY A 156 -46.58 -15.39 29.83
C GLY A 156 -47.95 -16.05 29.56
N SER A 157 -48.60 -15.69 28.46
CA SER A 157 -49.77 -16.39 27.93
C SER A 157 -49.91 -16.10 26.43
N THR A 158 -50.29 -17.10 25.62
CA THR A 158 -50.53 -16.98 24.17
C THR A 158 -51.98 -16.62 23.83
N MET A 159 -52.72 -16.03 24.77
CA MET A 159 -54.11 -15.59 24.57
C MET A 159 -54.18 -14.44 23.57
N THR A 160 -55.29 -14.28 22.86
CA THR A 160 -55.50 -13.13 21.97
C THR A 160 -55.80 -11.85 22.76
N GLU A 161 -55.56 -10.67 22.17
CA GLU A 161 -55.86 -9.36 22.79
C GLU A 161 -57.33 -9.24 23.22
N GLU A 162 -58.23 -9.81 22.41
CA GLU A 162 -59.67 -9.82 22.67
C GLU A 162 -60.01 -10.69 23.90
N GLU A 163 -59.33 -11.81 24.11
CA GLU A 163 -59.52 -12.68 25.28
C GLU A 163 -58.97 -12.02 26.56
N VAL A 164 -57.78 -11.43 26.49
CA VAL A 164 -57.14 -10.70 27.60
C VAL A 164 -57.95 -9.49 28.04
N ALA A 165 -58.54 -8.74 27.09
CA ALA A 165 -59.35 -7.56 27.39
C ALA A 165 -60.68 -7.87 28.11
N THR A 166 -61.17 -9.12 28.04
CA THR A 166 -62.47 -9.50 28.64
C THR A 166 -62.40 -9.87 30.11
N GLY A 167 -61.20 -10.09 30.66
CA GLY A 167 -60.99 -10.47 32.05
C GLY A 167 -61.50 -11.88 32.44
N ASN A 168 -62.00 -12.67 31.48
CA ASN A 168 -62.42 -14.06 31.69
C ASN A 168 -61.28 -15.01 31.31
N TYR A 169 -60.28 -15.07 32.17
CA TYR A 169 -59.12 -15.93 31.98
C TYR A 169 -59.47 -17.41 32.18
N ASN A 170 -59.10 -18.26 31.23
CA ASN A 170 -59.07 -19.70 31.42
C ASN A 170 -57.68 -20.12 31.92
N ASP A 171 -57.59 -20.57 33.17
CA ASP A 171 -56.33 -21.05 33.76
C ASP A 171 -55.68 -22.21 32.98
N ASN A 172 -56.45 -22.91 32.13
CA ASN A 172 -55.92 -23.97 31.27
C ASN A 172 -55.39 -23.45 29.91
N ASP A 173 -55.74 -22.22 29.52
CA ASP A 173 -55.22 -21.56 28.30
C ASP A 173 -54.12 -20.53 28.65
N ALA A 174 -53.90 -20.27 29.95
CA ALA A 174 -52.78 -19.49 30.47
C ALA A 174 -51.51 -20.34 30.42
N VAL A 175 -50.80 -20.28 29.29
CA VAL A 175 -49.61 -21.09 29.13
C VAL A 175 -48.42 -20.36 29.78
N PHE A 176 -48.21 -20.77 31.04
CA PHE A 176 -46.99 -20.83 31.85
C PHE A 176 -46.38 -19.56 32.49
N PRO A 177 -45.99 -19.64 33.78
CA PRO A 177 -44.98 -18.78 34.37
C PRO A 177 -43.62 -19.01 33.75
N ILE A 178 -43.05 -17.92 33.29
CA ILE A 178 -41.75 -17.87 32.64
C ILE A 178 -40.63 -18.16 33.64
N ILE A 179 -40.64 -17.49 34.79
CA ILE A 179 -39.63 -17.69 35.83
C ILE A 179 -40.20 -17.29 37.19
N GLN A 180 -39.94 -18.11 38.20
CA GLN A 180 -40.36 -17.89 39.58
C GLN A 180 -39.16 -17.93 40.51
N PHE A 181 -38.97 -16.81 41.19
CA PHE A 181 -38.09 -16.69 42.34
C PHE A 181 -38.77 -17.33 43.53
N THR A 182 -38.11 -18.29 44.16
CA THR A 182 -38.61 -18.98 45.35
C THR A 182 -37.53 -18.95 46.43
N ASN A 183 -37.93 -18.91 47.70
CA ASN A 183 -37.04 -19.24 48.81
C ASN A 183 -37.70 -20.24 49.73
N ARG A 184 -37.04 -21.40 49.90
CA ARG A 184 -37.43 -22.46 50.84
C ARG A 184 -36.21 -22.84 51.68
N ASP A 185 -36.42 -22.98 52.99
CA ASP A 185 -35.37 -23.28 53.98
C ASP A 185 -34.13 -22.37 53.93
N GLY A 186 -34.33 -21.10 53.59
CA GLY A 186 -33.29 -20.08 53.52
C GLY A 186 -32.35 -20.21 52.31
N GLN A 187 -32.69 -21.04 51.33
CA GLN A 187 -31.98 -21.15 50.06
C GLN A 187 -32.85 -20.62 48.91
N GLY A 188 -32.43 -19.52 48.30
CA GLY A 188 -33.08 -18.96 47.11
C GLY A 188 -32.79 -19.81 45.88
N ARG A 189 -33.84 -20.10 45.13
CA ARG A 189 -33.81 -20.91 43.92
C ARG A 189 -34.76 -20.33 42.88
N LEU A 190 -34.62 -20.80 41.66
CA LEU A 190 -35.51 -20.50 40.55
C LEU A 190 -36.37 -21.74 40.25
N GLU A 191 -37.64 -21.50 40.01
CA GLU A 191 -38.59 -22.46 39.46
C GLU A 191 -39.03 -21.94 38.10
N VAL A 192 -39.17 -22.83 37.12
CA VAL A 192 -39.68 -22.53 35.78
C VAL A 192 -40.87 -23.43 35.53
N TRP A 193 -41.82 -23.00 34.69
CA TRP A 193 -42.97 -23.83 34.41
C TRP A 193 -42.90 -24.51 33.06
N ASP A 194 -43.17 -25.80 33.11
CA ASP A 194 -43.12 -26.71 31.99
C ASP A 194 -44.34 -27.63 32.02
N THR A 195 -45.25 -27.38 31.08
CA THR A 195 -46.50 -28.12 30.91
C THR A 195 -46.29 -29.56 30.44
N SER A 196 -45.08 -29.92 29.99
CA SER A 196 -44.75 -31.30 29.61
C SER A 196 -44.59 -32.23 30.82
N THR A 197 -44.55 -31.68 32.04
CA THR A 197 -44.44 -32.44 33.29
C THR A 197 -45.77 -32.52 34.05
N ASP A 198 -46.05 -33.65 34.73
CA ASP A 198 -47.32 -33.95 35.42
C ASP A 198 -47.76 -32.93 36.52
N ASN A 199 -46.93 -31.92 36.84
CA ASN A 199 -47.20 -30.93 37.89
C ASN A 199 -46.79 -29.48 37.57
N GLY A 200 -46.45 -29.17 36.32
CA GLY A 200 -46.30 -27.80 35.82
C GLY A 200 -45.08 -27.01 36.32
N TRP A 201 -44.63 -27.11 37.58
CA TRP A 201 -43.43 -26.41 38.06
C TRP A 201 -42.22 -27.35 38.15
N VAL A 202 -41.13 -26.96 37.51
CA VAL A 202 -39.83 -27.59 37.60
C VAL A 202 -38.93 -26.73 38.49
N GLU A 203 -38.52 -27.29 39.63
CA GLU A 203 -37.55 -26.64 40.51
C GLU A 203 -36.16 -26.81 39.92
N LEU A 204 -35.33 -25.76 40.01
CA LEU A 204 -33.94 -25.75 39.54
C LEU A 204 -32.97 -25.64 40.74
N PRO A 205 -32.77 -26.71 41.54
CA PRO A 205 -31.91 -26.68 42.73
C PRO A 205 -30.48 -26.18 42.45
N GLU A 206 -29.97 -26.40 41.24
CA GLU A 206 -28.68 -25.95 40.74
C GLU A 206 -28.54 -24.42 40.71
N THR A 207 -29.64 -23.68 40.70
CA THR A 207 -29.64 -22.21 40.78
C THR A 207 -29.38 -21.68 42.20
N THR A 208 -29.23 -22.57 43.18
CA THR A 208 -28.90 -22.20 44.56
C THR A 208 -27.58 -21.44 44.61
N GLY A 209 -27.65 -20.15 44.96
CA GLY A 209 -26.49 -19.24 45.03
C GLY A 209 -26.35 -18.29 43.83
N LEU A 210 -27.14 -18.45 42.77
CA LEU A 210 -27.18 -17.53 41.63
C LEU A 210 -27.92 -16.22 41.94
N ILE A 211 -28.77 -16.21 42.96
CA ILE A 211 -29.51 -15.02 43.41
C ILE A 211 -28.58 -14.13 44.25
N ASN A 212 -28.27 -12.96 43.70
CA ASN A 212 -27.55 -11.90 44.41
C ASN A 212 -28.53 -11.12 45.29
N TYR A 213 -28.59 -11.49 46.57
CA TYR A 213 -29.41 -10.76 47.55
C TYR A 213 -28.84 -9.39 47.87
N SER A 214 -29.74 -8.46 48.20
CA SER A 214 -29.48 -7.02 48.33
C SER A 214 -28.86 -6.38 47.09
N SER A 215 -29.05 -6.99 45.91
CA SER A 215 -28.54 -6.52 44.63
C SER A 215 -29.61 -6.68 43.54
N TRP A 216 -29.40 -5.98 42.43
CA TRP A 216 -30.10 -6.22 41.18
C TRP A 216 -29.63 -7.52 40.55
N ASN A 217 -30.56 -8.24 39.94
CA ASN A 217 -30.35 -9.47 39.21
C ASN A 217 -31.04 -9.35 37.85
N THR A 218 -30.42 -9.87 36.79
CA THR A 218 -30.91 -9.75 35.42
C THR A 218 -31.62 -11.03 34.99
N ILE A 219 -32.73 -10.88 34.28
CA ILE A 219 -33.49 -11.95 33.65
C ILE A 219 -33.51 -11.67 32.15
N ASP A 220 -33.31 -12.70 31.35
CA ASP A 220 -33.34 -12.58 29.89
C ASP A 220 -33.91 -13.86 29.28
N MET A 221 -34.77 -13.72 28.27
CA MET A 221 -35.42 -14.83 27.59
C MET A 221 -35.31 -14.68 26.09
N ARG A 222 -34.93 -15.78 25.44
CA ARG A 222 -34.66 -15.80 24.00
C ARG A 222 -35.38 -16.95 23.33
N LEU A 223 -36.01 -16.67 22.20
CA LEU A 223 -36.57 -17.70 21.32
C LEU A 223 -35.41 -18.27 20.49
N MET A 224 -35.28 -19.58 20.32
CA MET A 224 -34.20 -20.23 19.56
C MET A 224 -34.85 -21.17 18.53
N THR A 225 -34.46 -21.18 17.25
CA THR A 225 -35.13 -22.02 16.22
C THR A 225 -34.47 -23.34 15.87
N ASP A 226 -33.32 -23.66 16.44
CA ASP A 226 -32.57 -24.87 16.04
C ASP A 226 -32.06 -25.60 17.27
N VAL A 227 -32.91 -26.34 17.97
CA VAL A 227 -32.45 -27.06 19.17
C VAL A 227 -32.82 -28.55 19.26
N ASP A 228 -33.50 -29.11 18.26
CA ASP A 228 -33.64 -30.57 18.15
C ASP A 228 -33.30 -31.11 16.74
N GLU A 229 -33.12 -32.43 16.63
CA GLU A 229 -32.76 -33.13 15.38
C GLU A 229 -33.84 -33.01 14.28
N GLU A 230 -34.96 -32.35 14.58
CA GLU A 230 -36.17 -32.26 13.76
C GLU A 230 -36.53 -30.82 13.36
N GLY A 231 -35.85 -29.81 13.90
CA GLY A 231 -35.94 -28.39 13.49
C GLY A 231 -36.98 -27.55 14.24
N ASN A 232 -37.34 -27.91 15.47
CA ASN A 232 -38.33 -27.18 16.27
C ASN A 232 -37.68 -26.07 17.13
N SER A 233 -38.44 -25.00 17.39
CA SER A 233 -37.98 -23.88 18.24
C SER A 233 -38.12 -24.17 19.73
N ALA A 234 -37.17 -23.68 20.54
CA ALA A 234 -37.17 -23.75 22.00
C ALA A 234 -36.98 -22.35 22.62
N VAL A 235 -37.38 -22.15 23.87
CA VAL A 235 -37.15 -20.90 24.62
C VAL A 235 -36.08 -21.12 25.68
N HIS A 236 -35.06 -20.28 25.65
CA HIS A 236 -33.96 -20.31 26.61
C HIS A 236 -34.16 -19.25 27.69
N TYR A 237 -34.04 -19.65 28.96
CA TYR A 237 -34.20 -18.79 30.12
C TYR A 237 -32.84 -18.52 30.75
N TYR A 238 -32.48 -17.25 30.87
CA TYR A 238 -31.23 -16.80 31.46
C TYR A 238 -31.50 -16.00 32.74
N PHE A 239 -30.64 -16.20 33.74
CA PHE A 239 -30.63 -15.42 34.98
C PHE A 239 -29.20 -15.02 35.36
N ASN A 240 -28.95 -13.73 35.57
CA ASN A 240 -27.62 -13.14 35.72
C ASN A 240 -26.65 -13.61 34.62
N ASN A 241 -27.16 -13.70 33.39
CA ASN A 241 -26.49 -14.18 32.17
C ASN A 241 -26.12 -15.69 32.16
N GLU A 242 -26.54 -16.48 33.14
CA GLU A 242 -26.40 -17.95 33.08
C GLU A 242 -27.66 -18.58 32.50
N LEU A 243 -27.51 -19.52 31.55
CA LEU A 243 -28.62 -20.32 31.03
C LEU A 243 -29.08 -21.27 32.13
N ILE A 244 -30.27 -21.03 32.66
CA ILE A 244 -30.81 -21.80 33.79
C ILE A 244 -31.83 -22.86 33.34
N TYR A 245 -32.45 -22.69 32.17
CA TYR A 245 -33.44 -23.63 31.67
C TYR A 245 -33.66 -23.50 30.16
N ILE A 246 -34.03 -24.61 29.52
CA ILE A 246 -34.50 -24.67 28.12
C ILE A 246 -35.90 -25.27 28.16
N TRP A 247 -36.84 -24.59 27.51
CA TRP A 247 -38.20 -25.06 27.38
C TRP A 247 -38.52 -25.36 25.92
N GLU A 248 -39.00 -26.56 25.65
CA GLU A 248 -39.32 -27.05 24.31
C GLU A 248 -40.85 -27.17 24.18
N PRO A 249 -41.53 -26.23 23.49
CA PRO A 249 -42.97 -26.30 23.32
C PRO A 249 -43.37 -27.52 22.46
N ALA A 250 -44.41 -28.24 22.87
CA ALA A 250 -44.89 -29.46 22.20
C ALA A 250 -45.63 -29.23 20.86
N LEU A 251 -45.58 -28.02 20.27
CA LEU A 251 -46.28 -27.67 19.03
C LEU A 251 -45.25 -27.21 17.97
N SER A 252 -45.32 -27.75 16.75
CA SER A 252 -44.51 -27.22 15.64
C SER A 252 -44.98 -25.80 15.31
N LEU A 253 -44.03 -24.86 15.31
CA LEU A 253 -44.25 -23.48 14.89
C LEU A 253 -44.25 -23.41 13.35
N ASP A 254 -45.11 -24.18 12.68
CA ASP A 254 -45.16 -24.22 11.22
C ASP A 254 -45.94 -23.02 10.64
N ASP A 255 -45.18 -22.10 10.03
CA ASP A 255 -45.41 -21.41 8.74
C ASP A 255 -46.74 -20.68 8.43
N THR A 256 -47.52 -20.29 9.43
CA THR A 256 -48.46 -19.16 9.28
C THR A 256 -48.22 -18.18 10.41
N SER A 257 -47.50 -17.09 10.12
CA SER A 257 -47.22 -15.99 11.04
C SER A 257 -48.40 -15.73 11.99
N PRO A 258 -48.22 -15.90 13.31
CA PRO A 258 -49.02 -15.15 14.25
C PRO A 258 -48.06 -14.29 15.04
N GLU A 259 -48.31 -12.98 15.03
CA GLU A 259 -47.99 -12.13 16.16
C GLU A 259 -48.05 -12.93 17.46
N GLN A 260 -46.89 -13.16 18.09
CA GLN A 260 -46.89 -13.84 19.38
C GLN A 260 -47.33 -12.81 20.39
N PHE A 261 -48.57 -12.92 20.83
CA PHE A 261 -49.11 -12.11 21.90
C PHE A 261 -48.47 -12.58 23.21
N PHE A 262 -47.63 -11.74 23.80
CA PHE A 262 -47.10 -11.98 25.14
C PHE A 262 -47.85 -11.07 26.11
N ALA A 263 -48.74 -11.67 26.89
CA ALA A 263 -49.26 -11.04 28.09
C ALA A 263 -48.32 -11.36 29.25
N MET A 264 -47.62 -10.34 29.75
CA MET A 264 -46.69 -10.47 30.85
C MET A 264 -47.38 -10.13 32.17
N TYR A 265 -47.38 -11.06 33.13
CA TYR A 265 -47.92 -10.80 34.47
C TYR A 265 -46.83 -10.87 35.52
N LEU A 266 -46.82 -9.88 36.42
CA LEU A 266 -46.02 -9.95 37.62
C LEU A 266 -46.87 -10.47 38.76
N LYS A 267 -46.29 -11.45 39.47
CA LYS A 267 -46.96 -12.12 40.56
C LYS A 267 -46.10 -12.10 41.79
N ASN A 268 -46.72 -11.82 42.94
CA ASN A 268 -46.10 -12.02 44.24
C ASN A 268 -46.99 -12.88 45.15
N ARG A 269 -46.37 -13.80 45.90
CA ARG A 269 -47.05 -14.78 46.76
C ARG A 269 -46.24 -15.09 48.01
N ASN A 270 -46.91 -15.05 49.15
CA ASN A 270 -46.42 -15.56 50.43
C ASN A 270 -47.63 -15.98 51.29
N ASN A 271 -47.40 -16.85 52.26
CA ASN A 271 -48.41 -17.30 53.21
C ASN A 271 -48.49 -16.45 54.50
N GLY A 272 -47.65 -15.42 54.65
CA GLY A 272 -47.84 -14.28 55.57
C GLY A 272 -47.02 -14.31 56.86
N VAL A 273 -45.87 -14.99 56.89
CA VAL A 273 -45.03 -15.07 58.10
C VAL A 273 -43.79 -14.16 58.02
N THR A 274 -43.15 -14.00 56.86
CA THR A 274 -42.04 -13.05 56.65
C THR A 274 -42.42 -11.89 55.73
N ASP A 275 -42.22 -10.64 56.17
CA ASP A 275 -42.38 -9.48 55.29
C ASP A 275 -41.24 -9.43 54.26
N PHE A 276 -41.58 -9.17 52.99
CA PHE A 276 -40.58 -9.06 51.92
C PHE A 276 -41.07 -8.10 50.84
N THR A 277 -40.14 -7.59 50.04
CA THR A 277 -40.45 -6.71 48.91
C THR A 277 -39.58 -7.12 47.74
N SER A 278 -40.17 -7.24 46.57
CA SER A 278 -39.43 -7.36 45.31
C SER A 278 -39.59 -6.08 44.53
N HIS A 279 -38.51 -5.65 43.88
CA HIS A 279 -38.53 -4.45 43.06
C HIS A 279 -38.07 -4.83 41.67
N TRP A 280 -38.75 -4.32 40.67
CA TRP A 280 -38.43 -4.57 39.27
C TRP A 280 -38.01 -3.27 38.63
N SER A 281 -36.77 -3.21 38.16
CA SER A 281 -36.30 -2.11 37.33
C SER A 281 -36.11 -2.62 35.92
N ARG A 282 -36.52 -1.83 34.93
CA ARG A 282 -36.31 -2.16 33.52
C ARG A 282 -36.91 -3.51 33.14
N LEU A 283 -38.21 -3.67 33.32
CA LEU A 283 -38.95 -4.57 32.43
C LEU A 283 -39.07 -3.83 31.12
N LEU A 284 -38.53 -4.42 30.05
CA LEU A 284 -38.14 -3.69 28.84
C LEU A 284 -39.05 -2.51 28.51
N SER A 285 -38.48 -1.31 28.58
CA SER A 285 -38.82 -0.24 27.65
C SER A 285 -37.65 -0.04 26.70
N GLY A 286 -37.81 -0.39 25.43
CA GLY A 286 -36.88 -0.02 24.39
C GLY A 286 -37.65 0.60 23.23
N LEU A 287 -37.25 1.79 22.78
CA LEU A 287 -37.59 2.24 21.44
C LEU A 287 -36.84 1.34 20.47
N LEU A 288 -37.50 0.33 19.89
CA LEU A 288 -37.00 -0.24 18.64
C LEU A 288 -37.25 0.80 17.57
N LEU A 289 -36.16 1.34 17.02
CA LEU A 289 -36.26 2.24 15.89
C LEU A 289 -36.71 1.42 14.68
N PRO A 290 -37.82 1.77 14.02
CA PRO A 290 -38.06 1.29 12.67
C PRO A 290 -36.86 1.66 11.80
N GLU A 291 -36.56 0.87 10.76
CA GLU A 291 -35.48 1.12 9.77
C GLU A 291 -35.43 2.57 9.22
N ASP A 292 -36.48 3.37 9.40
CA ASP A 292 -36.62 4.73 8.88
C ASP A 292 -36.35 5.85 9.92
N VAL A 293 -36.15 5.52 11.20
CA VAL A 293 -35.87 6.51 12.25
C VAL A 293 -34.38 6.50 12.60
N ASN A 294 -33.69 7.58 12.24
CA ASN A 294 -32.26 7.76 12.40
C ASN A 294 -31.88 8.86 13.40
N GLU A 295 -32.84 9.44 14.13
CA GLU A 295 -32.59 10.44 15.16
C GLU A 295 -33.45 10.19 16.42
N ILE A 296 -32.80 10.20 17.58
CA ILE A 296 -33.38 10.06 18.92
C ILE A 296 -33.23 11.39 19.65
N GLY A 297 -34.36 11.99 20.04
CA GLY A 297 -34.40 13.14 20.93
C GLY A 297 -34.22 12.77 22.40
N ASN A 298 -34.81 13.55 23.32
CA ASN A 298 -34.82 13.19 24.74
C ASN A 298 -35.60 11.89 24.96
N ALA A 299 -34.98 10.91 25.61
CA ALA A 299 -35.62 9.65 26.01
C ALA A 299 -35.40 9.45 27.52
N PRO A 300 -36.43 9.49 28.38
CA PRO A 300 -36.24 9.40 29.84
C PRO A 300 -35.91 7.98 30.35
N TYR A 301 -35.77 7.01 29.46
CA TYR A 301 -35.61 5.58 29.72
C TYR A 301 -34.36 5.03 28.99
N ASP A 302 -34.16 3.72 29.06
CA ASP A 302 -33.09 3.03 28.33
C ASP A 302 -33.38 2.98 26.83
N VAL A 303 -32.34 3.11 26.02
CA VAL A 303 -32.44 2.99 24.58
C VAL A 303 -31.63 1.80 24.10
N LEU A 304 -32.22 0.98 23.26
CA LEU A 304 -31.57 -0.15 22.60
C LEU A 304 -31.65 0.08 21.08
N VAL A 305 -30.49 0.21 20.44
CA VAL A 305 -30.35 0.30 18.98
C VAL A 305 -29.84 -1.05 18.50
N VAL A 306 -30.60 -1.77 17.68
CA VAL A 306 -30.23 -3.10 17.17
C VAL A 306 -30.42 -3.13 15.66
N ASN A 307 -29.43 -3.64 14.94
CA ASN A 307 -29.51 -3.99 13.51
C ASN A 307 -30.16 -2.91 12.63
N ASN A 308 -29.85 -1.63 12.87
CA ASN A 308 -30.34 -0.55 12.02
C ASN A 308 -29.33 -0.30 10.89
N ASP A 309 -29.77 -0.58 9.66
CA ASP A 309 -29.00 -0.33 8.44
C ASP A 309 -28.61 1.15 8.26
N THR A 310 -29.27 2.06 8.99
CA THR A 310 -28.91 3.47 9.04
C THR A 310 -28.24 3.87 10.37
N PRO A 311 -27.21 4.75 10.32
CA PRO A 311 -26.65 5.36 11.51
C PRO A 311 -27.72 6.07 12.35
N VAL A 312 -27.72 5.83 13.65
CA VAL A 312 -28.65 6.45 14.59
C VAL A 312 -27.98 7.63 15.26
N THR A 313 -28.68 8.76 15.33
CA THR A 313 -28.17 9.99 15.91
C THR A 313 -28.90 10.30 17.22
N ILE A 314 -28.18 10.51 18.32
CA ILE A 314 -28.72 11.16 19.51
C ILE A 314 -28.63 12.66 19.28
N GLY A 315 -29.77 13.34 19.20
CA GLY A 315 -29.89 14.75 18.81
C GLY A 315 -29.10 15.70 19.72
N ALA A 316 -28.80 16.90 19.22
CA ALA A 316 -28.00 17.87 19.97
C ALA A 316 -28.70 18.26 21.29
N GLY A 317 -27.95 18.22 22.39
CA GLY A 317 -28.46 18.47 23.75
C GLY A 317 -29.45 17.41 24.26
N ALA A 318 -29.74 16.35 23.49
CA ALA A 318 -30.68 15.32 23.89
C ALA A 318 -30.14 14.47 25.05
N THR A 319 -31.02 14.09 25.97
CA THR A 319 -30.70 13.25 27.12
C THR A 319 -31.40 11.90 27.00
N ILE A 320 -30.61 10.84 27.00
CA ILE A 320 -31.02 9.48 27.35
C ILE A 320 -30.95 9.39 28.88
N GLY A 321 -32.09 9.19 29.53
CA GLY A 321 -32.24 9.14 30.97
C GLY A 321 -31.74 7.84 31.58
N GLY A 322 -31.64 6.79 30.76
CA GLY A 322 -31.15 5.47 31.14
C GLY A 322 -29.84 5.07 30.45
N THR A 323 -29.66 3.77 30.28
CA THR A 323 -28.54 3.16 29.53
C THR A 323 -28.83 3.21 28.04
N LEU A 324 -27.83 3.51 27.23
CA LEU A 324 -27.88 3.34 25.78
C LEU A 324 -27.08 2.10 25.41
N THR A 325 -27.73 1.13 24.78
CA THR A 325 -27.08 -0.05 24.20
C THR A 325 -27.19 0.01 22.69
N SER A 326 -26.09 -0.20 21.98
CA SER A 326 -26.05 -0.29 20.53
C SER A 326 -25.42 -1.60 20.10
N ARG A 327 -26.20 -2.43 19.39
CA ARG A 327 -25.80 -3.73 18.89
C ARG A 327 -25.90 -3.77 17.36
N GLY A 328 -24.77 -3.93 16.69
CA GLY A 328 -24.73 -4.33 15.28
C GLY A 328 -24.63 -5.84 15.13
N THR A 329 -24.35 -6.27 13.90
CA THR A 329 -23.95 -7.65 13.59
C THR A 329 -22.54 -7.66 13.03
N SER A 330 -21.92 -8.84 12.91
CA SER A 330 -20.63 -8.99 12.22
C SER A 330 -20.64 -8.55 10.75
N THR A 331 -21.83 -8.37 10.15
CA THR A 331 -22.05 -7.93 8.77
C THR A 331 -22.44 -6.46 8.65
N TYR A 332 -22.92 -5.85 9.74
CA TYR A 332 -23.45 -4.49 9.77
C TYR A 332 -22.92 -3.78 11.01
N ASP A 333 -21.94 -2.91 10.80
CA ASP A 333 -21.42 -2.02 11.85
C ASP A 333 -22.47 -0.94 12.15
N GLN A 334 -23.18 -1.12 13.26
CA GLN A 334 -24.12 -0.11 13.72
C GLN A 334 -23.33 1.14 14.13
N VAL A 335 -23.71 2.31 13.63
CA VAL A 335 -23.14 3.58 14.09
C VAL A 335 -24.15 4.30 14.96
N VAL A 336 -23.74 4.73 16.15
CA VAL A 336 -24.50 5.64 17.01
C VAL A 336 -23.73 6.93 17.19
N THR A 337 -24.31 8.02 16.69
CA THR A 337 -23.71 9.35 16.72
C THR A 337 -24.32 10.19 17.83
N LEU A 338 -23.53 10.63 18.80
CA LEU A 338 -23.94 11.60 19.80
C LEU A 338 -23.60 13.00 19.31
N GLN A 339 -24.62 13.83 19.09
CA GLN A 339 -24.44 15.24 18.70
C GLN A 339 -23.93 16.09 19.88
N PRO A 340 -23.48 17.34 19.62
CA PRO A 340 -23.02 18.24 20.67
C PRO A 340 -23.99 18.34 21.86
N GLY A 341 -23.46 18.19 23.06
CA GLY A 341 -24.24 18.27 24.30
C GLY A 341 -25.16 17.09 24.59
N ALA A 342 -25.20 16.07 23.73
CA ALA A 342 -25.96 14.85 23.99
C ALA A 342 -25.45 14.13 25.25
N LYS A 343 -26.37 13.60 26.04
CA LYS A 343 -26.07 12.96 27.32
C LYS A 343 -26.75 11.61 27.43
N ILE A 344 -26.00 10.61 27.85
CA ILE A 344 -26.53 9.35 28.39
C ILE A 344 -26.36 9.44 29.90
N SER A 345 -27.43 9.26 30.67
CA SER A 345 -27.37 9.41 32.13
C SER A 345 -26.91 8.13 32.81
N GLY A 346 -27.17 6.96 32.21
CA GLY A 346 -26.63 5.66 32.60
C GLY A 346 -25.41 5.27 31.76
N ASP A 347 -25.25 3.97 31.56
CA ASP A 347 -24.13 3.39 30.82
C ASP A 347 -24.28 3.55 29.30
N LEU A 348 -23.17 3.50 28.59
CA LEU A 348 -23.15 3.28 27.13
C LEU A 348 -22.51 1.93 26.85
N ILE A 349 -23.23 1.06 26.15
CA ILE A 349 -22.77 -0.29 25.80
C ILE A 349 -22.76 -0.41 24.27
N LEU A 350 -21.58 -0.67 23.71
CA LEU A 350 -21.37 -0.85 22.28
C LEU A 350 -20.98 -2.31 22.00
N GLN A 351 -21.69 -2.96 21.07
CA GLN A 351 -21.44 -4.33 20.62
C GLN A 351 -21.53 -4.37 19.09
N HIS A 352 -20.47 -4.75 18.38
CA HIS A 352 -20.37 -4.58 16.91
C HIS A 352 -20.85 -3.21 16.44
N SER A 353 -20.49 -2.15 17.19
CA SER A 353 -20.98 -0.81 16.90
C SER A 353 -19.92 0.27 17.12
N THR A 354 -20.08 1.37 16.40
CA THR A 354 -19.23 2.55 16.51
C THR A 354 -19.97 3.67 17.23
N GLY A 355 -19.47 4.06 18.39
CA GLY A 355 -19.87 5.27 19.10
C GLY A 355 -19.12 6.49 18.56
N SER A 356 -19.82 7.32 17.78
CA SER A 356 -19.27 8.55 17.21
C SER A 356 -19.71 9.77 18.04
N PHE A 357 -18.77 10.48 18.64
CA PHE A 357 -19.07 11.63 19.52
C PHE A 357 -18.71 12.95 18.84
N ILE A 358 -19.71 13.73 18.46
CA ILE A 358 -19.53 15.05 17.88
C ILE A 358 -19.52 16.10 18.99
N SER A 359 -18.44 16.83 19.13
CA SER A 359 -18.30 17.89 20.14
C SER A 359 -18.57 19.27 19.54
N GLY A 360 -19.32 20.11 20.25
CA GLY A 360 -19.57 21.52 19.92
C GLY A 360 -18.87 22.50 20.85
N ALA A 361 -18.94 23.80 20.57
CA ALA A 361 -18.30 24.82 21.39
C ALA A 361 -18.93 24.89 22.80
N GLY A 362 -18.22 24.39 23.81
CA GLY A 362 -18.68 24.39 25.21
C GLY A 362 -19.66 23.27 25.56
N GLU A 363 -19.94 22.37 24.61
CA GLU A 363 -20.92 21.29 24.76
C GLU A 363 -20.20 19.94 24.56
N ARG A 364 -20.16 19.14 25.63
CA ARG A 364 -19.49 17.84 25.66
C ARG A 364 -20.53 16.74 25.64
N ALA A 365 -20.35 15.75 24.77
CA ALA A 365 -21.07 14.50 24.89
C ALA A 365 -20.70 13.83 26.22
N THR A 366 -21.69 13.30 26.93
CA THR A 366 -21.48 12.74 28.28
C THR A 366 -22.12 11.37 28.41
N VAL A 367 -21.36 10.40 28.90
CA VAL A 367 -21.83 9.13 29.45
C VAL A 367 -21.80 9.24 30.97
N GLY A 368 -22.97 9.14 31.60
CA GLY A 368 -23.18 9.36 33.03
C GLY A 368 -22.76 8.17 33.89
N GLY A 369 -22.76 6.97 33.30
CA GLY A 369 -22.26 5.74 33.89
C GLY A 369 -20.97 5.24 33.23
N ASP A 370 -20.83 3.92 33.15
CA ASP A 370 -19.70 3.22 32.56
C ASP A 370 -19.81 3.20 31.01
N LEU A 371 -18.66 3.13 30.33
CA LEU A 371 -18.56 2.92 28.89
C LEU A 371 -17.99 1.54 28.60
N TYR A 372 -18.76 0.70 27.92
CA TYR A 372 -18.38 -0.64 27.49
C TYR A 372 -18.20 -0.65 25.96
N VAL A 373 -17.00 -1.01 25.50
CA VAL A 373 -16.66 -1.17 24.08
C VAL A 373 -16.32 -2.65 23.86
N GLU A 374 -17.28 -3.39 23.30
CA GLU A 374 -17.27 -4.86 23.25
C GLU A 374 -17.52 -5.37 21.82
N ASN A 375 -17.14 -6.61 21.55
CA ASN A 375 -17.42 -7.36 20.34
C ASN A 375 -17.11 -6.58 19.05
N GLY A 376 -15.85 -6.21 18.84
CA GLY A 376 -15.41 -5.50 17.64
C GLY A 376 -15.86 -4.04 17.57
N SER A 377 -16.32 -3.46 18.68
CA SER A 377 -16.82 -2.09 18.71
C SER A 377 -15.70 -1.05 18.68
N SER A 378 -16.07 0.18 18.31
CA SER A 378 -15.13 1.30 18.36
C SER A 378 -15.74 2.59 18.89
N THR A 379 -14.90 3.49 19.39
CA THR A 379 -15.29 4.87 19.68
C THR A 379 -14.46 5.87 18.89
N THR A 380 -15.03 7.05 18.61
CA THR A 380 -14.32 8.14 17.93
C THR A 380 -14.91 9.50 18.31
N GLY A 381 -14.14 10.57 18.12
CA GLY A 381 -14.60 11.95 18.29
C GLY A 381 -14.17 12.63 19.59
N GLY A 382 -14.91 13.67 19.99
CA GLY A 382 -14.46 14.68 20.96
C GLY A 382 -13.44 15.66 20.36
N THR A 383 -12.93 16.60 21.16
CA THR A 383 -11.70 17.37 20.85
C THR A 383 -10.83 17.51 22.10
N ILE A 384 -9.61 18.03 21.95
CA ILE A 384 -8.73 18.32 23.08
C ILE A 384 -9.42 19.23 24.13
N GLN A 385 -10.18 20.23 23.70
CA GLN A 385 -10.90 21.16 24.59
C GLN A 385 -12.24 20.58 25.09
N ASN A 386 -12.93 19.79 24.27
CA ASN A 386 -14.23 19.20 24.54
C ASN A 386 -14.17 17.68 24.42
N LYS A 387 -13.43 17.07 25.35
CA LYS A 387 -13.35 15.61 25.49
C LYS A 387 -14.72 15.02 25.79
N VAL A 388 -14.96 13.81 25.31
CA VAL A 388 -16.13 13.00 25.68
C VAL A 388 -15.99 12.64 27.15
N ASN A 389 -16.99 12.99 27.95
CA ASN A 389 -16.93 12.75 29.38
C ASN A 389 -17.59 11.40 29.72
N VAL A 390 -16.86 10.52 30.40
CA VAL A 390 -17.39 9.29 30.97
C VAL A 390 -17.24 9.39 32.49
N ASN A 391 -18.36 9.53 33.18
CA ASN A 391 -18.36 9.72 34.64
C ASN A 391 -18.06 8.42 35.40
N GLY A 392 -18.26 7.26 34.76
CA GLY A 392 -17.91 5.95 35.27
C GLY A 392 -16.53 5.46 34.81
N ARG A 393 -16.44 4.15 34.60
CA ARG A 393 -15.27 3.39 34.15
C ARG A 393 -15.30 3.16 32.65
N LEU A 394 -14.15 2.79 32.10
CA LEU A 394 -13.99 2.33 30.72
C LEU A 394 -13.63 0.85 30.69
N PHE A 395 -14.34 0.07 29.87
CA PHE A 395 -14.05 -1.32 29.56
C PHE A 395 -13.88 -1.51 28.05
N VAL A 396 -12.76 -2.10 27.65
CA VAL A 396 -12.46 -2.40 26.24
C VAL A 396 -12.10 -3.87 26.13
N ASP A 397 -12.88 -4.62 25.36
CA ASP A 397 -12.58 -6.03 25.12
C ASP A 397 -11.43 -6.22 24.12
N TYR A 398 -11.00 -7.47 23.92
CA TYR A 398 -9.82 -7.78 23.09
C TYR A 398 -9.97 -7.48 21.59
N THR A 399 -11.19 -7.36 21.09
CA THR A 399 -11.49 -7.09 19.67
C THR A 399 -11.79 -5.64 19.38
N SER A 400 -11.99 -4.84 20.43
CA SER A 400 -12.51 -3.50 20.34
C SER A 400 -11.42 -2.43 20.41
N ARG A 401 -11.78 -1.23 19.97
CA ARG A 401 -10.91 -0.05 19.94
C ARG A 401 -11.56 1.16 20.59
N ALA A 402 -11.07 1.57 21.76
CA ALA A 402 -11.49 2.85 22.35
C ALA A 402 -10.69 4.00 21.73
N GLY A 403 -11.27 4.62 20.71
CA GLY A 403 -10.73 5.79 20.03
C GLY A 403 -11.32 7.13 20.51
N GLY A 404 -10.65 8.23 20.16
CA GLY A 404 -11.15 9.59 20.40
C GLY A 404 -10.51 10.30 21.59
N ASN A 405 -11.01 11.50 21.88
CA ASN A 405 -10.57 12.33 23.00
C ASN A 405 -11.48 12.08 24.21
N LEU A 406 -11.04 11.25 25.16
CA LEU A 406 -11.87 10.79 26.28
C LEU A 406 -11.42 11.38 27.62
N ASN A 407 -12.39 11.61 28.50
CA ASN A 407 -12.17 11.96 29.90
C ASN A 407 -12.96 10.99 30.79
N ILE A 408 -12.28 9.95 31.26
CA ILE A 408 -12.84 8.90 32.12
C ILE A 408 -12.61 9.30 33.57
N SER A 409 -13.68 9.47 34.35
CA SER A 409 -13.56 9.86 35.77
C SER A 409 -13.13 8.70 36.66
N GLY A 410 -13.53 7.47 36.30
CA GLY A 410 -13.16 6.23 36.99
C GLY A 410 -11.86 5.59 36.46
N SER A 411 -11.71 4.30 36.76
CA SER A 411 -10.61 3.47 36.24
C SER A 411 -10.90 2.97 34.82
N ALA A 412 -9.86 2.62 34.07
CA ALA A 412 -9.95 2.02 32.74
C ALA A 412 -9.32 0.63 32.74
N SER A 413 -10.02 -0.34 32.14
CA SER A 413 -9.50 -1.70 31.91
C SER A 413 -9.61 -2.03 30.43
N SER A 414 -8.49 -2.39 29.81
CA SER A 414 -8.45 -2.73 28.39
C SER A 414 -7.85 -4.12 28.20
N SER A 415 -8.45 -4.89 27.30
CA SER A 415 -7.82 -6.05 26.65
C SER A 415 -7.60 -5.82 25.16
N GLY A 416 -8.09 -4.71 24.60
CA GLY A 416 -7.99 -4.34 23.18
C GLY A 416 -7.19 -3.07 22.97
N ARG A 417 -7.60 -2.26 21.98
CA ARG A 417 -6.82 -1.10 21.50
C ARG A 417 -7.27 0.20 22.17
N LEU A 418 -6.32 0.98 22.68
CA LEU A 418 -6.53 2.34 23.18
C LEU A 418 -5.86 3.32 22.22
N ALA A 419 -6.64 4.26 21.69
CA ALA A 419 -6.19 5.14 20.63
C ALA A 419 -6.67 6.58 20.89
N PRO A 420 -5.89 7.40 21.60
CA PRO A 420 -6.21 8.81 21.70
C PRO A 420 -6.47 9.38 20.29
N GLY A 421 -7.63 10.01 20.07
CA GLY A 421 -8.05 10.44 18.73
C GLY A 421 -7.95 11.94 18.51
N ASN A 422 -8.11 12.40 17.26
CA ASN A 422 -7.82 13.77 16.79
C ASN A 422 -6.35 14.20 16.98
N SER A 423 -5.44 13.22 16.98
CA SER A 423 -4.21 13.22 16.21
C SER A 423 -3.60 14.63 16.03
N ILE A 424 -2.94 15.19 17.04
CA ILE A 424 -2.58 14.59 18.34
C ILE A 424 -3.71 14.66 19.39
N GLY A 425 -4.02 13.51 19.99
CA GLY A 425 -5.15 13.23 20.89
C GLY A 425 -4.80 12.99 22.36
N THR A 426 -5.83 12.87 23.20
CA THR A 426 -5.64 12.53 24.63
C THR A 426 -6.78 11.70 25.21
N ILE A 427 -6.43 10.66 25.98
CA ILE A 427 -7.35 9.93 26.87
C ILE A 427 -6.93 10.21 28.33
N ILE A 428 -7.86 10.72 29.13
CA ILE A 428 -7.64 10.94 30.57
C ILE A 428 -8.36 9.84 31.35
N VAL A 429 -7.67 9.22 32.31
CA VAL A 429 -8.21 8.21 33.22
C VAL A 429 -8.04 8.71 34.65
N GLY A 430 -9.14 8.98 35.37
CA GLY A 430 -9.11 9.52 36.71
C GLY A 430 -8.62 8.52 37.77
N GLY A 431 -8.92 7.23 37.58
CA GLY A 431 -8.48 6.12 38.43
C GLY A 431 -7.24 5.39 37.87
N ASP A 432 -7.17 4.09 38.16
CA ASP A 432 -6.09 3.23 37.66
C ASP A 432 -6.33 2.83 36.19
N LEU A 433 -5.24 2.62 35.45
CA LEU A 433 -5.26 2.01 34.12
C LEU A 433 -4.74 0.58 34.23
N ASN A 434 -5.52 -0.39 33.76
CA ASN A 434 -5.15 -1.80 33.75
C ASN A 434 -5.12 -2.33 32.31
N LEU A 435 -3.93 -2.64 31.81
CA LEU A 435 -3.75 -3.24 30.49
C LEU A 435 -3.54 -4.75 30.61
N ALA A 436 -4.18 -5.52 29.74
CA ALA A 436 -3.94 -6.95 29.59
C ALA A 436 -2.76 -7.21 28.63
N SER A 437 -2.29 -8.45 28.56
CA SER A 437 -1.22 -8.84 27.62
C SER A 437 -1.60 -8.71 26.15
N THR A 438 -2.89 -8.60 25.83
CA THR A 438 -3.43 -8.38 24.49
C THR A 438 -3.67 -6.91 24.17
N SER A 439 -3.52 -6.01 25.14
CA SER A 439 -3.75 -4.58 24.92
C SER A 439 -2.73 -3.99 23.97
N VAL A 440 -3.19 -3.04 23.16
CA VAL A 440 -2.34 -2.23 22.29
C VAL A 440 -2.62 -0.76 22.56
N ILE A 441 -1.58 0.03 22.76
CA ILE A 441 -1.68 1.49 22.69
C ILE A 441 -1.23 1.92 21.29
N GLU A 442 -2.12 2.58 20.57
CA GLU A 442 -1.78 3.31 19.35
C GLU A 442 -1.31 4.70 19.75
N ALA A 443 -0.10 5.07 19.36
CA ALA A 443 0.47 6.38 19.62
C ALA A 443 0.86 7.04 18.30
N GLU A 444 0.20 8.14 17.99
CA GLU A 444 0.60 9.02 16.88
C GLU A 444 1.65 10.04 17.35
N VAL A 445 2.63 10.34 16.50
CA VAL A 445 3.66 11.38 16.72
C VAL A 445 3.73 12.34 15.54
N ASP A 446 4.18 13.58 15.77
CA ASP A 446 4.34 14.58 14.70
C ASP A 446 5.72 15.27 14.68
N LEU A 447 5.99 16.00 13.59
CA LEU A 447 7.18 16.84 13.39
C LEU A 447 7.27 18.06 14.32
N ALA A 448 6.18 18.42 15.01
CA ALA A 448 6.19 19.50 16.00
C ALA A 448 6.61 19.00 17.40
N GLY A 449 6.87 17.69 17.54
CA GLY A 449 7.28 17.07 18.80
C GLY A 449 6.10 16.73 19.72
N ASN A 450 4.89 16.70 19.19
CA ASN A 450 3.68 16.29 19.91
C ASN A 450 3.44 14.78 19.73
N ALA A 451 2.81 14.17 20.73
CA ALA A 451 2.38 12.78 20.69
C ALA A 451 1.05 12.59 21.39
N ASP A 452 0.33 11.55 20.97
CA ASP A 452 -0.85 11.08 21.69
C ASP A 452 -0.51 10.79 23.15
N LEU A 453 -1.44 11.14 24.05
CA LEU A 453 -1.22 11.01 25.48
C LEU A 453 -2.34 10.26 26.19
N ILE A 454 -1.97 9.22 26.94
CA ILE A 454 -2.82 8.64 27.99
C ILE A 454 -2.38 9.19 29.35
N ALA A 455 -3.23 10.00 29.98
CA ALA A 455 -2.96 10.62 31.28
C ALA A 455 -3.75 9.93 32.39
N VAL A 456 -3.06 9.22 33.27
CA VAL A 456 -3.63 8.40 34.34
C VAL A 456 -3.46 9.10 35.70
N GLY A 457 -4.56 9.26 36.43
CA GLY A 457 -4.60 9.84 37.78
C GLY A 457 -4.18 8.87 38.88
N GLY A 458 -4.42 7.57 38.68
CA GLY A 458 -3.97 6.48 39.54
C GLY A 458 -2.68 5.82 39.06
N VAL A 459 -2.55 4.52 39.33
CA VAL A 459 -1.43 3.67 38.85
C VAL A 459 -1.71 3.20 37.43
N ALA A 460 -0.70 3.20 36.57
CA ALA A 460 -0.76 2.54 35.26
C ALA A 460 -0.09 1.17 35.33
N ASN A 461 -0.88 0.10 35.31
CA ASN A 461 -0.42 -1.29 35.25
C ASN A 461 -0.26 -1.70 33.79
N LEU A 462 0.99 -1.76 33.33
CA LEU A 462 1.35 -1.99 31.93
C LEU A 462 1.53 -3.48 31.61
N ALA A 463 0.97 -3.87 30.48
CA ALA A 463 1.17 -5.11 29.75
C ALA A 463 0.87 -4.84 28.26
N GLY A 464 1.01 -5.85 27.39
CA GLY A 464 0.68 -5.70 25.97
C GLY A 464 1.77 -4.99 25.16
N SER A 465 1.39 -4.24 24.11
CA SER A 465 2.32 -3.59 23.17
C SER A 465 1.94 -2.15 22.84
N VAL A 466 2.85 -1.46 22.16
CA VAL A 466 2.64 -0.14 21.56
C VAL A 466 2.82 -0.26 20.05
N GLU A 467 1.94 0.39 19.31
CA GLU A 467 2.05 0.62 17.86
C GLU A 467 2.22 2.12 17.63
N VAL A 468 3.15 2.50 16.75
CA VAL A 468 3.50 3.90 16.50
C VAL A 468 3.14 4.26 15.07
N ASP A 469 2.41 5.35 14.93
CA ASP A 469 2.02 5.94 13.64
C ASP A 469 2.54 7.38 13.55
N THR A 470 2.72 7.91 12.34
CA THR A 470 3.22 9.28 12.13
C THR A 470 2.17 10.16 11.46
N ILE A 471 1.98 11.35 12.02
CA ILE A 471 1.19 12.41 11.38
C ILE A 471 2.17 13.26 10.60
N ASP A 472 2.12 13.09 9.28
CA ASP A 472 3.08 13.61 8.31
C ASP A 472 4.49 13.01 8.46
N ASP A 473 5.15 13.14 9.63
CA ASP A 473 6.52 12.67 9.92
C ASP A 473 6.87 12.86 11.43
N TYR A 474 8.08 12.51 11.87
CA TYR A 474 8.58 12.54 13.26
C TYR A 474 9.90 13.31 13.43
N LEU A 475 10.21 13.69 14.68
CA LEU A 475 11.50 14.19 15.13
C LEU A 475 12.38 13.04 15.61
N LEU A 476 13.58 12.94 15.02
CA LEU A 476 14.60 11.99 15.46
C LEU A 476 15.19 12.41 16.81
N ASP A 477 15.49 11.43 17.67
CA ASP A 477 16.09 11.62 18.99
C ASP A 477 15.30 12.59 19.90
N HIS A 478 13.99 12.69 19.70
CA HIS A 478 13.08 13.52 20.49
C HIS A 478 12.23 12.66 21.45
N ASP A 479 12.07 13.15 22.68
CA ASP A 479 11.27 12.50 23.72
C ASP A 479 9.78 12.82 23.53
N TYR A 480 9.00 11.83 23.10
CA TYR A 480 7.54 11.85 23.01
C TYR A 480 6.93 11.18 24.24
N VAL A 481 6.25 11.93 25.11
CA VAL A 481 5.58 11.34 26.28
C VAL A 481 4.22 10.78 25.88
N ILE A 482 4.09 9.46 25.83
CA ILE A 482 2.86 8.78 25.38
C ILE A 482 1.94 8.33 26.52
N LEU A 483 2.49 8.21 27.74
CA LEU A 483 1.72 7.86 28.94
C LEU A 483 2.28 8.58 30.16
N THR A 484 1.39 9.08 31.00
CA THR A 484 1.71 9.59 32.35
C THR A 484 0.83 8.92 33.40
N ALA A 485 1.35 8.69 34.60
CA ALA A 485 0.62 8.08 35.72
C ALA A 485 0.98 8.73 37.05
N ALA A 486 0.05 9.47 37.66
CA ALA A 486 0.30 10.19 38.91
C ALA A 486 0.49 9.25 40.11
N GLY A 487 -0.14 8.07 40.10
CA GLY A 487 0.10 6.98 41.06
C GLY A 487 1.35 6.14 40.77
N GLY A 488 2.01 6.36 39.63
CA GLY A 488 3.20 5.65 39.18
C GLY A 488 2.94 4.65 38.05
N VAL A 489 4.01 4.30 37.33
CA VAL A 489 4.01 3.26 36.29
C VAL A 489 4.45 1.93 36.92
N ASN A 490 3.65 0.88 36.74
CA ASN A 490 3.92 -0.46 37.22
C ASN A 490 4.01 -1.45 36.05
N GLY A 491 5.13 -2.17 35.93
CA GLY A 491 5.40 -3.06 34.80
C GLY A 491 5.99 -2.35 33.58
N ALA A 492 5.98 -3.03 32.44
CA ALA A 492 6.44 -2.55 31.14
C ALA A 492 5.66 -3.24 30.02
N PHE A 493 5.72 -2.69 28.80
CA PHE A 493 5.20 -3.37 27.61
C PHE A 493 6.07 -4.57 27.25
N ALA A 494 5.52 -5.52 26.49
CA ALA A 494 6.17 -6.77 26.12
C ALA A 494 7.49 -6.56 25.35
N SER A 495 7.60 -5.45 24.61
CA SER A 495 8.81 -5.03 23.90
C SER A 495 9.12 -3.57 24.24
N SER A 496 10.41 -3.25 24.41
CA SER A 496 10.90 -1.87 24.46
C SER A 496 11.11 -1.26 23.08
N MET A 497 10.92 -2.02 22.01
CA MET A 497 10.95 -1.59 20.61
C MET A 497 9.55 -1.81 20.02
N PRO A 498 8.70 -0.78 20.01
CA PRO A 498 7.40 -0.82 19.33
C PRO A 498 7.55 -1.12 17.84
N VAL A 499 6.43 -1.44 17.20
CA VAL A 499 6.37 -1.61 15.75
C VAL A 499 5.81 -0.33 15.14
N TRP A 500 6.39 0.12 14.02
CA TRP A 500 5.73 1.09 13.15
C TRP A 500 4.42 0.49 12.63
N ASP A 501 3.37 1.29 12.45
CA ASP A 501 2.25 0.83 11.64
C ASP A 501 2.76 0.47 10.23
N ASN A 502 2.13 -0.51 9.60
CA ASN A 502 2.57 -1.11 8.33
C ASN A 502 2.68 -0.08 7.18
N VAL A 503 2.11 1.11 7.33
CA VAL A 503 2.18 2.21 6.37
C VAL A 503 3.55 2.90 6.39
N ASP A 504 4.20 2.98 7.56
CA ASP A 504 5.40 3.80 7.82
C ASP A 504 6.66 2.93 8.01
N ASN A 505 6.86 1.95 7.13
CA ASN A 505 7.94 0.95 7.21
C ASN A 505 9.35 1.55 6.93
N TYR A 506 9.80 2.44 7.81
CA TYR A 506 11.11 3.07 7.77
C TYR A 506 12.23 2.03 7.92
N ALA A 507 13.21 2.07 7.02
CA ALA A 507 14.28 1.09 6.97
C ALA A 507 15.32 1.30 8.09
N PHE A 508 15.60 2.55 8.45
CA PHE A 508 16.81 2.92 9.19
C PHE A 508 16.57 3.48 10.58
N VAL A 509 15.31 3.71 10.96
CA VAL A 509 14.94 4.15 12.30
C VAL A 509 13.98 3.16 12.95
N ALA A 510 13.93 3.18 14.28
CA ALA A 510 12.97 2.40 15.04
C ALA A 510 12.49 3.21 16.26
N PRO A 511 11.23 3.02 16.68
CA PRO A 511 10.77 3.54 17.96
C PRO A 511 11.38 2.75 19.12
N TYR A 512 11.65 3.44 20.23
CA TYR A 512 12.13 2.89 21.48
C TYR A 512 11.33 3.46 22.65
N LEU A 513 11.05 2.62 23.64
CA LEU A 513 10.39 3.00 24.88
C LEU A 513 11.37 3.08 26.05
N ARG A 514 11.27 4.19 26.79
CA ARG A 514 11.93 4.42 28.06
C ARG A 514 10.89 4.65 29.15
N TYR A 515 11.19 4.16 30.35
CA TYR A 515 10.30 4.23 31.49
C TYR A 515 10.91 5.07 32.60
N ASP A 516 10.17 6.09 33.00
CA ASP A 516 10.41 6.86 34.20
C ASP A 516 9.39 6.45 35.28
N PRO A 517 9.57 6.83 36.56
CA PRO A 517 8.66 6.42 37.64
C PRO A 517 7.18 6.75 37.39
N ASN A 518 6.90 7.78 36.59
CA ASN A 518 5.56 8.31 36.34
C ASN A 518 5.22 8.47 34.84
N SER A 519 6.07 7.98 33.93
CA SER A 519 5.84 8.17 32.49
C SER A 519 6.45 7.08 31.62
N VAL A 520 5.84 6.89 30.46
CA VAL A 520 6.40 6.14 29.33
C VAL A 520 6.74 7.14 28.23
N ILE A 521 7.99 7.10 27.80
CA ILE A 521 8.56 7.99 26.78
C ILE A 521 8.88 7.14 25.56
N LEU A 522 8.40 7.60 24.41
CA LEU A 522 8.71 7.09 23.09
C LEU A 522 9.79 7.99 22.46
N THR A 523 10.76 7.39 21.81
CA THR A 523 11.84 8.07 21.06
C THR A 523 12.01 7.36 19.73
N VAL A 524 12.22 8.10 18.65
CA VAL A 524 12.57 7.51 17.35
C VAL A 524 14.06 7.69 17.13
N GLU A 525 14.79 6.58 17.03
CA GLU A 525 16.25 6.59 16.95
C GLU A 525 16.74 5.78 15.75
N ARG A 526 17.99 6.01 15.35
CA ARG A 526 18.69 5.20 14.35
C ARG A 526 18.76 3.73 14.80
N ASN A 527 18.28 2.80 13.97
CA ASN A 527 18.42 1.37 14.22
C ASN A 527 19.80 0.83 13.76
N GLU A 528 20.09 -0.46 13.97
CA GLU A 528 21.39 -1.06 13.59
C GLU A 528 21.49 -1.44 12.09
N ARG A 529 20.45 -1.23 11.29
CA ARG A 529 20.40 -1.63 9.88
C ARG A 529 21.28 -0.73 9.03
N THR A 530 22.31 -1.25 8.39
CA THR A 530 23.16 -0.47 7.48
C THR A 530 22.42 -0.06 6.20
N PHE A 531 22.70 1.11 5.63
CA PHE A 531 22.16 1.59 4.36
C PHE A 531 22.37 0.61 3.21
N ALA A 532 23.56 -0.02 3.14
CA ALA A 532 23.85 -1.00 2.09
C ALA A 532 23.00 -2.29 2.17
N SER A 533 22.31 -2.55 3.29
CA SER A 533 21.50 -3.78 3.45
C SER A 533 20.21 -3.80 2.64
N VAL A 534 19.75 -2.63 2.15
CA VAL A 534 18.59 -2.52 1.27
C VAL A 534 18.99 -2.27 -0.18
N ALA A 535 20.27 -2.06 -0.47
CA ALA A 535 20.75 -1.85 -1.84
C ALA A 535 20.68 -3.15 -2.66
N GLU A 536 20.30 -3.03 -3.92
CA GLU A 536 20.14 -4.15 -4.86
C GLU A 536 21.29 -4.25 -5.86
N THR A 537 21.95 -3.13 -6.17
CA THR A 537 23.00 -3.05 -7.22
C THR A 537 24.36 -2.64 -6.65
N PRO A 538 25.47 -3.01 -7.30
CA PRO A 538 26.81 -2.55 -6.89
C PRO A 538 26.96 -1.02 -6.76
N ASN A 539 26.38 -0.25 -7.69
CA ASN A 539 26.36 1.21 -7.64
C ASN A 539 25.58 1.70 -6.41
N GLN A 540 24.41 1.12 -6.14
CA GLN A 540 23.62 1.47 -4.96
C GLN A 540 24.37 1.15 -3.66
N VAL A 541 25.04 0.00 -3.58
CA VAL A 541 25.88 -0.36 -2.41
C VAL A 541 27.00 0.65 -2.21
N ALA A 542 27.67 1.08 -3.28
CA ALA A 542 28.74 2.07 -3.21
C ALA A 542 28.23 3.42 -2.65
N VAL A 543 27.09 3.90 -3.16
CA VAL A 543 26.43 5.12 -2.71
C VAL A 543 25.98 5.00 -1.25
N ALA A 544 25.30 3.90 -0.90
CA ALA A 544 24.80 3.65 0.44
C ALA A 544 25.93 3.66 1.49
N ASN A 545 27.06 3.02 1.18
CA ASN A 545 28.23 3.04 2.06
C ASN A 545 28.82 4.44 2.24
N ALA A 546 28.86 5.26 1.18
CA ALA A 546 29.29 6.65 1.30
C ALA A 546 28.32 7.48 2.15
N LEU A 547 27.01 7.33 1.95
CA LEU A 547 26.00 8.02 2.74
C LEU A 547 26.09 7.66 4.23
N GLU A 548 26.36 6.40 4.57
CA GLU A 548 26.50 5.97 5.97
C GLU A 548 27.62 6.73 6.68
N THR A 549 28.71 7.08 5.98
CA THR A 549 29.82 7.84 6.58
C THR A 549 29.45 9.25 7.01
N LEU A 550 28.37 9.83 6.46
CA LEU A 550 27.88 11.14 6.85
C LEU A 550 27.35 11.15 8.29
N GLY A 551 26.87 10.01 8.80
CA GLY A 551 26.43 9.86 10.19
C GLY A 551 27.56 10.02 11.22
N ASN A 552 28.82 9.92 10.80
CA ASN A 552 29.98 10.16 11.67
C ASN A 552 30.32 11.65 11.85
N LEU A 553 29.64 12.54 11.12
CA LEU A 553 29.79 13.98 11.26
C LEU A 553 28.98 14.49 12.45
N SER A 554 29.34 15.65 13.01
CA SER A 554 28.63 16.25 14.14
C SER A 554 28.50 17.78 13.97
N PRO A 555 27.28 18.29 13.67
CA PRO A 555 26.07 17.52 13.36
C PRO A 555 26.17 16.82 12.00
N PRO A 556 25.46 15.69 11.80
CA PRO A 556 25.25 15.11 10.48
C PRO A 556 24.57 16.11 9.52
N PRO A 557 24.79 15.99 8.20
CA PRO A 557 24.19 16.89 7.21
C PRO A 557 22.70 16.56 7.00
N THR A 558 21.95 17.54 6.49
CA THR A 558 20.50 17.41 6.23
C THR A 558 20.14 16.27 5.28
N LEU A 559 21.00 15.96 4.31
CA LEU A 559 20.83 14.80 3.43
C LEU A 559 20.80 13.49 4.23
N TYR A 560 21.60 13.36 5.29
CA TYR A 560 21.59 12.17 6.12
C TYR A 560 20.33 12.11 6.99
N GLU A 561 20.11 13.13 7.83
CA GLU A 561 19.07 13.09 8.89
C GLU A 561 17.65 13.21 8.36
N ASN A 562 17.41 14.14 7.43
CA ASN A 562 16.04 14.48 7.01
C ASN A 562 15.57 13.70 5.79
N VAL A 563 16.48 12.94 5.17
CA VAL A 563 16.24 12.33 3.87
C VAL A 563 16.57 10.85 3.90
N ILE A 564 17.85 10.48 4.10
CA ILE A 564 18.22 9.06 4.07
C ILE A 564 17.62 8.28 5.24
N LEU A 565 17.68 8.79 6.47
CA LEU A 565 17.16 8.07 7.64
C LEU A 565 15.65 7.83 7.60
N LYS A 566 14.92 8.65 6.85
CA LYS A 566 13.47 8.61 6.73
C LYS A 566 12.98 7.76 5.55
N MET A 567 13.86 7.02 4.88
CA MET A 567 13.48 6.17 3.76
C MET A 567 12.85 4.86 4.20
N THR A 568 11.88 4.40 3.42
CA THR A 568 11.37 3.04 3.49
C THR A 568 12.35 2.05 2.85
N VAL A 569 12.12 0.76 3.07
CA VAL A 569 12.91 -0.31 2.41
C VAL A 569 12.78 -0.25 0.88
N ASP A 570 11.63 0.21 0.37
CA ASP A 570 11.34 0.26 -1.07
C ASP A 570 11.88 1.53 -1.75
N ASP A 571 11.91 2.66 -1.02
CA ASP A 571 12.36 3.95 -1.58
C ASP A 571 13.89 4.09 -1.60
N ALA A 572 14.59 3.45 -0.65
CA ALA A 572 16.03 3.59 -0.50
C ALA A 572 16.85 3.19 -1.76
N PRO A 573 16.58 2.04 -2.43
CA PRO A 573 17.27 1.69 -3.68
C PRO A 573 17.11 2.73 -4.79
N LEU A 574 15.90 3.30 -4.93
CA LEU A 574 15.60 4.34 -5.93
C LEU A 574 16.40 5.61 -5.65
N ALA A 575 16.48 6.01 -4.39
CA ALA A 575 17.29 7.16 -3.97
C ALA A 575 18.78 6.94 -4.23
N TYR A 576 19.32 5.76 -3.91
CA TYR A 576 20.73 5.44 -4.17
C TYR A 576 21.07 5.49 -5.66
N SER A 577 20.18 4.99 -6.53
CA SER A 577 20.35 5.11 -7.98
C SER A 577 20.36 6.57 -8.43
N ALA A 578 19.42 7.39 -7.95
CA ALA A 578 19.35 8.81 -8.30
C ALA A 578 20.57 9.62 -7.81
N LEU A 579 21.14 9.23 -6.67
CA LEU A 579 22.31 9.84 -6.04
C LEU A 579 23.66 9.37 -6.62
N SER A 580 23.67 8.35 -7.49
CA SER A 580 24.89 7.66 -7.93
C SER A 580 25.82 8.45 -8.84
N GLY A 581 25.27 9.34 -9.70
CA GLY A 581 26.05 10.03 -10.72
C GLY A 581 26.65 9.09 -11.78
N ASP A 582 26.05 7.92 -12.01
CA ASP A 582 26.52 6.92 -12.98
C ASP A 582 26.58 7.45 -14.44
N ILE A 583 25.83 8.50 -14.76
CA ILE A 583 25.87 9.21 -16.06
C ILE A 583 27.29 9.65 -16.44
N TYR A 584 28.14 10.03 -15.49
CA TYR A 584 29.52 10.45 -15.78
C TYR A 584 30.40 9.29 -16.22
N ALA A 585 30.19 8.11 -15.66
CA ALA A 585 30.84 6.90 -16.12
C ALA A 585 30.30 6.48 -17.50
N SER A 586 28.97 6.53 -17.67
CA SER A 586 28.30 6.19 -18.94
C SER A 586 28.69 7.11 -20.11
N ASN A 587 28.92 8.41 -19.87
CA ASN A 587 29.39 9.32 -20.92
C ASN A 587 30.80 8.97 -21.42
N LYS A 588 31.65 8.34 -20.58
CA LYS A 588 32.98 7.85 -21.03
C LYS A 588 32.84 6.78 -22.11
N THR A 589 31.83 5.91 -22.03
CA THR A 589 31.50 4.93 -23.07
C THR A 589 31.24 5.61 -24.41
N VAL A 590 30.40 6.64 -24.41
CA VAL A 590 30.06 7.44 -25.60
C VAL A 590 31.30 8.11 -26.18
N MET A 591 32.12 8.77 -25.34
CA MET A 591 33.34 9.44 -25.80
C MET A 591 34.36 8.46 -26.38
N ILE A 592 34.52 7.26 -25.78
CA ILE A 592 35.43 6.22 -26.28
C ILE A 592 34.95 5.70 -27.64
N ASP A 593 33.68 5.32 -27.78
CA ASP A 593 33.15 4.81 -29.04
C ASP A 593 33.18 5.87 -30.16
N HIS A 594 32.86 7.13 -29.86
CA HIS A 594 32.89 8.22 -30.84
C HIS A 594 34.29 8.61 -31.33
N THR A 595 35.37 8.11 -30.71
CA THR A 595 36.72 8.28 -31.28
C THR A 595 36.85 7.63 -32.66
N GLU A 596 35.98 6.66 -32.99
CA GLU A 596 36.02 5.95 -34.27
C GLU A 596 35.79 6.85 -35.49
N TYR A 597 35.02 7.93 -35.38
CA TYR A 597 34.73 8.79 -36.54
C TYR A 597 35.99 9.40 -37.16
N ALA A 598 36.95 9.79 -36.32
CA ALA A 598 38.24 10.31 -36.81
C ALA A 598 39.07 9.19 -37.47
N ARG A 599 39.04 7.98 -36.91
CA ARG A 599 39.70 6.80 -37.45
C ARG A 599 39.11 6.38 -38.80
N ASP A 600 37.79 6.35 -38.91
CA ASP A 600 37.06 5.98 -40.14
C ASP A 600 37.25 7.02 -41.24
N ALA A 601 37.32 8.31 -40.89
CA ALA A 601 37.66 9.37 -41.83
C ALA A 601 39.07 9.16 -42.43
N VAL A 602 40.05 8.79 -41.60
CA VAL A 602 41.42 8.49 -42.05
C VAL A 602 41.46 7.24 -42.93
N TYR A 603 40.81 6.15 -42.53
CA TYR A 603 40.78 4.93 -43.34
C TYR A 603 40.05 5.13 -44.66
N GLY A 604 38.91 5.82 -44.66
CA GLY A 604 38.19 6.18 -45.88
C GLY A 604 39.04 7.02 -46.83
N ARG A 605 39.76 8.02 -46.29
CA ARG A 605 40.66 8.86 -47.08
C ARG A 605 41.81 8.05 -47.68
N LEU A 606 42.50 7.24 -46.89
CA LEU A 606 43.65 6.45 -47.36
C LEU A 606 43.21 5.37 -48.35
N HIS A 607 42.05 4.74 -48.17
CA HIS A 607 41.49 3.80 -49.13
C HIS A 607 41.21 4.49 -50.48
N GLN A 608 40.56 5.66 -50.48
CA GLN A 608 40.31 6.41 -51.72
C GLN A 608 41.59 6.95 -52.38
N ALA A 609 42.63 7.22 -51.60
CA ALA A 609 43.91 7.75 -52.08
C ALA A 609 44.76 6.71 -52.82
N PHE A 610 44.72 5.44 -52.39
CA PHE A 610 45.43 4.32 -53.03
C PHE A 610 44.54 3.46 -53.93
N GLY A 611 43.21 3.64 -53.89
CA GLY A 611 42.20 2.93 -54.68
C GLY A 611 42.27 3.14 -56.21
N GLY A 612 43.21 3.92 -56.74
CA GLY A 612 43.39 4.10 -58.18
C GLY A 612 44.15 2.92 -58.80
N LYS A 613 43.50 2.14 -59.67
CA LYS A 613 44.10 1.07 -60.49
C LYS A 613 45.53 1.43 -60.94
N SER A 614 46.50 0.61 -60.51
CA SER A 614 47.79 0.49 -61.18
C SER A 614 47.50 0.21 -62.65
N THR A 615 47.84 1.15 -63.52
CA THR A 615 47.65 1.06 -64.96
C THR A 615 48.26 -0.24 -65.46
N SER A 616 47.42 -1.19 -65.90
CA SER A 616 47.85 -2.12 -66.94
C SER A 616 48.38 -1.26 -68.07
N SER A 617 49.67 -1.39 -68.36
CA SER A 617 50.32 -0.81 -69.52
C SER A 617 49.44 -1.06 -70.74
N VAL A 618 48.80 -0.01 -71.27
CA VAL A 618 48.27 -0.06 -72.62
C VAL A 618 49.50 -0.12 -73.52
N GLU A 619 49.91 -1.34 -73.89
CA GLU A 619 50.76 -1.54 -75.05
C GLU A 619 50.02 -0.96 -76.26
N VAL A 620 50.47 0.21 -76.72
CA VAL A 620 50.01 0.77 -77.98
C VAL A 620 50.58 -0.10 -79.10
N MET A 621 49.79 -1.05 -79.58
CA MET A 621 50.05 -1.73 -80.85
C MET A 621 49.86 -0.73 -81.99
N SER A 622 50.97 -0.14 -82.45
CA SER A 622 51.05 0.62 -83.68
C SER A 622 50.89 -0.32 -84.89
N TYR A 623 49.84 -0.14 -85.69
CA TYR A 623 49.80 -0.64 -87.07
C TYR A 623 50.34 0.46 -87.99
N ALA A 624 51.66 0.63 -88.00
CA ALA A 624 52.37 1.38 -89.03
C ALA A 624 53.58 0.57 -89.50
N GLU A 625 53.66 0.35 -90.80
CA GLU A 625 54.70 -0.42 -91.47
C GLU A 625 56.00 0.41 -91.51
N GLY A 626 56.97 0.05 -90.66
CA GLY A 626 58.39 0.38 -90.82
C GLY A 626 59.00 1.44 -89.88
N GLY A 627 60.01 1.03 -89.11
CA GLY A 627 61.13 1.87 -88.65
C GLY A 627 61.15 2.24 -87.16
N ASP A 628 62.24 1.83 -86.49
CA ASP A 628 62.59 2.01 -85.06
C ASP A 628 62.48 3.44 -84.51
N ASP A 629 61.77 3.60 -83.38
CA ASP A 629 62.29 4.02 -82.06
C ASP A 629 61.12 4.42 -81.15
N MET A 630 60.79 3.59 -80.14
CA MET A 630 59.82 3.93 -79.09
C MET A 630 60.57 4.38 -77.83
N VAL A 631 60.70 5.70 -77.66
CA VAL A 631 61.00 6.30 -76.35
C VAL A 631 59.70 6.30 -75.54
N GLY A 632 59.49 5.25 -74.75
CA GLY A 632 58.36 5.14 -73.84
C GLY A 632 58.62 5.91 -72.54
N GLY A 633 58.26 7.19 -72.50
CA GLY A 633 58.11 7.95 -71.27
C GLY A 633 56.65 7.97 -70.83
N ASN A 634 56.30 7.23 -69.78
CA ASN A 634 55.03 7.38 -69.06
C ASN A 634 55.33 7.78 -67.61
N LEU A 635 55.27 9.07 -67.32
CA LEU A 635 55.04 9.59 -65.98
C LEU A 635 53.57 9.98 -65.93
N VAL A 636 52.72 9.13 -65.34
CA VAL A 636 51.48 9.62 -64.77
C VAL A 636 51.91 10.36 -63.50
N GLU A 637 51.88 11.69 -63.50
CA GLU A 637 52.10 12.47 -62.28
C GLU A 637 51.08 12.02 -61.23
N GLU A 638 51.54 11.33 -60.20
CA GLU A 638 50.78 11.16 -58.98
C GLU A 638 50.61 12.54 -58.36
N SER A 639 49.36 13.00 -58.19
CA SER A 639 49.06 14.27 -57.53
C SER A 639 49.79 14.34 -56.17
N ALA A 640 50.75 15.27 -56.07
CA ALA A 640 51.63 15.36 -54.92
C ALA A 640 50.90 15.77 -53.63
N PHE A 641 49.72 16.40 -53.76
CA PHE A 641 48.92 16.89 -52.64
C PHE A 641 47.43 16.59 -52.84
N GLY A 642 46.75 16.27 -51.75
CA GLY A 642 45.31 16.09 -51.69
C GLY A 642 44.69 16.83 -50.51
N ALA A 643 43.45 17.28 -50.67
CA ALA A 643 42.60 17.80 -49.60
C ALA A 643 41.30 16.99 -49.54
N TRP A 644 40.77 16.83 -48.34
CA TRP A 644 39.52 16.10 -48.13
C TRP A 644 38.69 16.70 -47.02
N ALA A 645 37.39 16.41 -47.08
CA ALA A 645 36.40 16.72 -46.07
C ALA A 645 35.53 15.48 -45.81
N TYR A 646 35.19 15.26 -44.55
CA TYR A 646 34.39 14.15 -44.06
C TYR A 646 33.32 14.72 -43.13
N ALA A 647 32.05 14.57 -43.47
CA ALA A 647 30.93 14.92 -42.59
C ALA A 647 30.25 13.63 -42.14
N TYR A 648 29.83 13.57 -40.87
CA TYR A 648 29.18 12.39 -40.30
C TYR A 648 28.03 12.77 -39.38
N GLY A 649 27.10 11.83 -39.23
CA GLY A 649 26.07 11.84 -38.22
C GLY A 649 25.72 10.42 -37.81
N GLY A 650 25.46 10.20 -36.53
CA GLY A 650 25.15 8.87 -36.01
C GLY A 650 24.29 8.89 -34.77
N TRP A 651 23.67 7.75 -34.51
CA TRP A 651 22.85 7.50 -33.34
C TRP A 651 23.24 6.13 -32.76
N SER A 652 23.41 6.11 -31.45
CA SER A 652 23.80 4.93 -30.69
C SER A 652 22.86 4.73 -29.51
N GLU A 653 22.59 3.47 -29.24
CA GLU A 653 21.81 2.97 -28.12
C GLU A 653 22.68 1.96 -27.38
N TYR A 654 22.87 2.22 -26.09
CA TYR A 654 23.55 1.35 -25.14
C TYR A 654 22.51 0.88 -24.13
N ASP A 655 22.19 -0.40 -24.14
CA ASP A 655 21.25 -1.00 -23.22
C ASP A 655 21.77 -0.86 -21.78
N GLY A 656 20.82 -0.58 -20.88
CA GLY A 656 21.10 -0.62 -19.45
C GLY A 656 21.32 -2.07 -18.98
N ASN A 657 21.92 -2.21 -17.82
CA ASN A 657 22.00 -3.47 -17.11
C ASN A 657 21.40 -3.32 -15.71
N ALA A 658 21.52 -4.34 -14.86
CA ALA A 658 21.02 -4.28 -13.49
C ALA A 658 21.68 -3.17 -12.64
N ASN A 659 22.78 -2.55 -13.09
CA ASN A 659 23.59 -1.61 -12.32
C ASN A 659 23.58 -0.18 -12.86
N ALA A 660 23.50 0.00 -14.19
CA ALA A 660 23.51 1.29 -14.88
C ALA A 660 22.34 1.38 -15.87
N GLY A 661 21.72 2.55 -15.93
CA GLY A 661 20.59 2.80 -16.83
C GLY A 661 20.97 2.81 -18.31
N ARG A 662 19.98 2.62 -19.19
CA ARG A 662 20.13 2.75 -20.66
C ARG A 662 20.69 4.13 -21.01
N LEU A 663 21.47 4.22 -22.08
CA LEU A 663 22.00 5.47 -22.61
C LEU A 663 21.77 5.55 -24.12
N ASP A 664 21.20 6.66 -24.58
CA ASP A 664 21.07 7.00 -25.99
C ASP A 664 22.01 8.17 -26.31
N SER A 665 22.65 8.15 -27.48
CA SER A 665 23.48 9.28 -27.94
C SER A 665 23.24 9.59 -29.41
N SER A 666 23.30 10.87 -29.75
CA SER A 666 23.27 11.37 -31.12
C SER A 666 24.49 12.26 -31.34
N THR A 667 25.21 12.03 -32.43
CA THR A 667 26.43 12.75 -32.74
C THR A 667 26.43 13.24 -34.18
N GLY A 668 27.09 14.37 -34.40
CA GLY A 668 27.29 14.93 -35.72
C GLY A 668 28.53 15.79 -35.75
N GLY A 669 29.23 15.77 -36.87
CA GLY A 669 30.48 16.51 -36.98
C GLY A 669 31.05 16.55 -38.38
N PHE A 670 32.17 17.23 -38.48
CA PHE A 670 32.96 17.27 -39.71
C PHE A 670 34.46 17.25 -39.38
N LEU A 671 35.22 16.59 -40.24
CA LEU A 671 36.67 16.63 -40.28
C LEU A 671 37.13 17.09 -41.65
N ALA A 672 38.28 17.74 -41.70
CA ALA A 672 38.97 18.07 -42.92
C ALA A 672 40.46 17.80 -42.75
N GLY A 673 41.12 17.47 -43.85
CA GLY A 673 42.54 17.19 -43.82
C GLY A 673 43.23 17.47 -45.14
N ILE A 674 44.55 17.47 -45.06
CA ILE A 674 45.46 17.59 -46.20
C ILE A 674 46.52 16.51 -46.07
N ASP A 675 46.89 15.91 -47.20
CA ASP A 675 48.00 14.97 -47.28
C ASP A 675 48.84 15.21 -48.53
N GLY A 676 50.06 14.70 -48.49
CA GLY A 676 50.94 14.64 -49.65
C GLY A 676 51.68 13.32 -49.75
N SER A 677 52.10 12.98 -50.97
CA SER A 677 52.90 11.78 -51.22
C SER A 677 54.35 11.99 -50.79
N ILE A 678 54.92 11.01 -50.09
CA ILE A 678 56.33 10.95 -49.70
C ILE A 678 56.97 9.73 -50.37
N GLY A 679 57.84 9.97 -51.34
CA GLY A 679 58.34 8.90 -52.21
C GLY A 679 57.22 8.33 -53.09
N GLU A 680 57.38 7.08 -53.54
CA GLU A 680 56.47 6.43 -54.50
C GLU A 680 55.35 5.61 -53.85
N SER A 681 55.32 5.49 -52.52
CA SER A 681 54.44 4.51 -51.86
C SER A 681 53.86 4.95 -50.52
N TRP A 682 54.12 6.18 -50.07
CA TRP A 682 53.59 6.68 -48.80
C TRP A 682 52.81 7.98 -48.99
N LYS A 683 51.77 8.15 -48.18
CA LYS A 683 51.07 9.42 -47.96
C LYS A 683 51.16 9.80 -46.50
N LEU A 684 51.40 11.07 -46.24
CA LEU A 684 51.41 11.66 -44.90
C LEU A 684 50.45 12.84 -44.87
N GLY A 685 49.62 12.92 -43.84
CA GLY A 685 48.64 13.98 -43.72
C GLY A 685 48.34 14.38 -42.29
N VAL A 686 47.62 15.50 -42.19
CA VAL A 686 47.10 16.05 -40.95
C VAL A 686 45.62 16.33 -41.10
N LEU A 687 44.90 16.27 -39.99
CA LEU A 687 43.47 16.52 -39.93
C LEU A 687 43.11 17.42 -38.75
N ALA A 688 42.00 18.13 -38.91
CA ALA A 688 41.31 18.82 -37.83
C ALA A 688 39.80 18.66 -38.02
N GLY A 689 39.05 18.69 -36.93
CA GLY A 689 37.60 18.52 -36.97
C GLY A 689 36.89 19.01 -35.73
N TYR A 690 35.57 19.15 -35.86
CA TYR A 690 34.65 19.47 -34.78
C TYR A 690 33.50 18.46 -34.78
N GLY A 691 33.10 18.01 -33.60
CA GLY A 691 31.97 17.14 -33.38
C GLY A 691 31.13 17.61 -32.20
N TYR A 692 29.82 17.47 -32.33
CA TYR A 692 28.86 17.69 -31.26
C TYR A 692 28.16 16.37 -30.95
N THR A 693 28.06 16.03 -29.67
CA THR A 693 27.34 14.84 -29.21
C THR A 693 26.33 15.25 -28.14
N SER A 694 25.09 14.81 -28.26
CA SER A 694 24.09 14.86 -27.19
C SER A 694 23.84 13.45 -26.65
N PHE A 695 23.68 13.30 -25.35
CA PHE A 695 23.38 12.02 -24.70
C PHE A 695 22.28 12.17 -23.65
N ASP A 696 21.46 11.13 -23.50
CA ASP A 696 20.38 11.07 -22.52
C ASP A 696 20.16 9.64 -22.04
N ASN A 697 19.75 9.46 -20.79
CA ASN A 697 19.47 8.12 -20.24
C ASN A 697 17.98 7.75 -20.21
N LYS A 698 17.15 8.41 -21.04
CA LYS A 698 15.66 8.32 -21.03
C LYS A 698 15.04 8.51 -19.64
N GLY A 699 15.79 9.13 -18.73
CA GLY A 699 15.48 9.29 -17.31
C GLY A 699 15.90 10.68 -16.83
N PRO A 700 16.46 10.80 -15.62
CA PRO A 700 16.71 12.10 -15.00
C PRO A 700 17.99 12.81 -15.49
N ALA A 701 18.80 12.20 -16.36
CA ALA A 701 20.11 12.75 -16.74
C ALA A 701 20.26 12.92 -18.25
N SER A 702 20.84 14.06 -18.64
CA SER A 702 21.13 14.41 -20.02
C SER A 702 22.36 15.30 -20.09
N GLY A 703 22.98 15.37 -21.25
CA GLY A 703 24.09 16.28 -21.47
C GLY A 703 24.52 16.36 -22.92
N ASN A 704 25.58 17.11 -23.13
CA ASN A 704 26.20 17.25 -24.42
C ASN A 704 27.72 17.37 -24.31
N THR A 705 28.39 17.20 -25.43
CA THR A 705 29.84 17.25 -25.55
C THR A 705 30.24 17.93 -26.85
N ASP A 706 31.05 18.97 -26.73
CA ASP A 706 31.73 19.67 -27.83
C ASP A 706 33.16 19.14 -27.97
N GLY A 707 33.46 18.50 -29.09
CA GLY A 707 34.73 17.84 -29.37
C GLY A 707 35.53 18.53 -30.46
N TYR A 708 36.77 18.91 -30.17
CA TYR A 708 37.74 19.44 -31.14
C TYR A 708 38.86 18.42 -31.37
N THR A 709 38.97 17.91 -32.59
CA THR A 709 39.94 16.85 -32.92
C THR A 709 41.07 17.40 -33.77
N ILE A 710 42.30 17.02 -33.44
CA ILE A 710 43.46 17.15 -34.34
C ILE A 710 44.13 15.79 -34.49
N GLY A 711 44.75 15.54 -35.64
CA GLY A 711 45.45 14.28 -35.86
C GLY A 711 46.45 14.32 -36.98
N ALA A 712 47.25 13.27 -37.03
CA ALA A 712 48.18 12.99 -38.12
C ALA A 712 48.00 11.54 -38.54
N TYR A 713 48.16 11.29 -39.83
CA TYR A 713 47.99 9.96 -40.39
C TYR A 713 49.02 9.69 -41.49
N SER A 714 49.29 8.42 -41.69
CA SER A 714 50.12 7.92 -42.78
C SER A 714 49.52 6.65 -43.36
N GLY A 715 49.74 6.43 -44.64
CA GLY A 715 49.44 5.16 -45.26
C GLY A 715 50.40 4.85 -46.38
N GLY A 716 50.60 3.57 -46.65
CA GLY A 716 51.36 3.13 -47.80
C GLY A 716 50.82 1.83 -48.38
N GLU A 717 51.03 1.64 -49.67
CA GLU A 717 50.61 0.46 -50.42
C GLU A 717 51.79 -0.06 -51.26
N TRP A 718 52.04 -1.37 -51.18
CA TRP A 718 53.14 -2.04 -51.89
C TRP A 718 52.60 -3.20 -52.70
N ALA A 719 52.98 -3.26 -53.97
CA ALA A 719 52.62 -4.37 -54.85
C ALA A 719 53.09 -5.72 -54.28
N ALA A 720 52.17 -6.68 -54.26
CA ALA A 720 52.37 -8.04 -53.79
C ALA A 720 51.89 -9.02 -54.87
N GLY A 721 52.79 -9.31 -55.82
CA GLY A 721 52.48 -10.14 -56.98
C GLY A 721 51.82 -9.36 -58.13
N LYS A 722 51.15 -10.06 -59.05
CA LYS A 722 50.55 -9.45 -60.26
C LYS A 722 49.16 -8.83 -60.02
N SER A 723 48.47 -9.26 -58.98
CA SER A 723 47.06 -8.93 -58.73
C SER A 723 46.79 -8.56 -57.26
N GLY A 724 47.84 -8.28 -56.49
CA GLY A 724 47.70 -7.99 -55.06
C GLY A 724 48.58 -6.84 -54.60
N ALA A 725 48.20 -6.24 -53.48
CA ALA A 725 48.98 -5.22 -52.79
C ALA A 725 48.81 -5.34 -51.26
N VAL A 726 49.88 -5.11 -50.52
CA VAL A 726 49.82 -4.97 -49.06
C VAL A 726 49.66 -3.50 -48.75
N ALA A 727 48.66 -3.15 -47.94
CA ALA A 727 48.43 -1.81 -47.46
C ALA A 727 48.69 -1.73 -45.95
N PHE A 728 49.36 -0.66 -45.52
CA PHE A 728 49.48 -0.28 -44.13
C PHE A 728 48.89 1.12 -43.96
N ARG A 729 48.01 1.29 -42.99
CA ARG A 729 47.34 2.56 -42.69
C ARG A 729 47.46 2.79 -41.21
N SER A 730 47.82 4.00 -40.78
CA SER A 730 47.95 4.31 -39.36
C SER A 730 47.72 5.79 -39.10
N GLY A 731 47.27 6.10 -37.90
CA GLY A 731 47.10 7.46 -37.45
C GLY A 731 47.10 7.58 -35.95
N LEU A 732 47.17 8.83 -35.52
CA LEU A 732 46.99 9.24 -34.14
C LEU A 732 46.18 10.52 -34.11
N ALA A 733 45.31 10.64 -33.13
CA ALA A 733 44.48 11.82 -32.95
C ALA A 733 44.31 12.15 -31.47
N TYR A 734 44.08 13.42 -31.20
CA TYR A 734 43.74 13.93 -29.89
C TYR A 734 42.48 14.77 -30.01
N THR A 735 41.51 14.50 -29.14
CA THR A 735 40.24 15.22 -29.06
C THR A 735 40.12 15.87 -27.70
N TRP A 736 39.98 17.20 -27.68
CA TRP A 736 39.52 17.93 -26.50
C TRP A 736 38.00 17.93 -26.48
N ASN A 737 37.41 17.51 -25.37
CA ASN A 737 35.98 17.46 -25.15
C ASN A 737 35.62 18.39 -24.01
N THR A 738 34.69 19.31 -24.23
CA THR A 738 34.02 20.05 -23.16
C THR A 738 32.64 19.44 -22.97
N VAL A 739 32.31 19.05 -21.75
CA VAL A 739 31.10 18.32 -21.41
C VAL A 739 30.25 19.17 -20.47
N SER A 740 28.99 19.37 -20.84
CA SER A 740 27.96 19.91 -19.97
C SER A 740 26.93 18.82 -19.68
N ALA A 741 26.65 18.55 -18.41
CA ALA A 741 25.72 17.51 -18.00
C ALA A 741 24.84 17.97 -16.85
N ASP A 742 23.55 17.66 -16.96
CA ASP A 742 22.54 17.90 -15.95
C ASP A 742 21.93 16.57 -15.52
N ARG A 743 21.74 16.39 -14.20
CA ARG A 743 20.97 15.27 -13.65
C ARG A 743 19.97 15.74 -12.60
N THR A 744 18.81 15.10 -12.58
CA THR A 744 17.76 15.34 -11.58
C THR A 744 17.85 14.28 -10.48
N VAL A 745 17.86 14.70 -9.22
CA VAL A 745 17.79 13.80 -8.07
C VAL A 745 16.39 13.91 -7.50
N SER A 746 15.57 12.87 -7.67
CA SER A 746 14.17 12.88 -7.26
C SER A 746 13.76 11.55 -6.68
N PHE A 747 13.25 11.58 -5.46
CA PHE A 747 12.65 10.45 -4.72
C PHE A 747 11.77 11.05 -3.60
N PRO A 748 10.95 10.27 -2.87
CA PRO A 748 10.03 10.84 -1.89
C PRO A 748 10.72 11.78 -0.89
N GLY A 749 10.14 12.97 -0.69
CA GLY A 749 10.69 14.00 0.21
C GLY A 749 11.93 14.75 -0.31
N PHE A 750 12.44 14.44 -1.50
CA PHE A 750 13.67 15.06 -2.02
C PHE A 750 13.58 15.38 -3.52
N TYR A 751 13.97 16.60 -3.87
CA TYR A 751 14.08 17.03 -5.26
C TYR A 751 15.20 18.06 -5.40
N ASP A 752 16.11 17.82 -6.34
CA ASP A 752 17.12 18.81 -6.75
C ASP A 752 17.58 18.54 -8.19
N THR A 753 18.21 19.55 -8.79
CA THR A 753 18.85 19.44 -10.11
C THR A 753 20.33 19.80 -9.98
N MET A 754 21.18 18.89 -10.45
CA MET A 754 22.62 19.05 -10.45
C MET A 754 23.08 19.40 -11.85
N SER A 755 23.91 20.43 -11.95
CA SER A 755 24.55 20.84 -13.19
C SER A 755 26.06 20.75 -13.07
N SER A 756 26.74 20.41 -14.16
CA SER A 756 28.19 20.24 -14.19
C SER A 756 28.76 20.60 -15.55
N ASP A 757 29.91 21.25 -15.52
CA ASP A 757 30.75 21.54 -16.68
C ASP A 757 32.16 21.03 -16.40
N TYR A 758 32.72 20.22 -17.30
CA TYR A 758 34.06 19.66 -17.16
C TYR A 758 34.70 19.36 -18.51
N ASP A 759 36.03 19.24 -18.52
CA ASP A 759 36.80 18.91 -19.72
C ASP A 759 37.30 17.45 -19.68
N ALA A 760 37.45 16.85 -20.86
CA ALA A 760 38.04 15.54 -21.04
C ALA A 760 38.91 15.46 -22.30
N GLY A 761 40.03 14.76 -22.22
CA GLY A 761 40.95 14.52 -23.34
C GLY A 761 40.92 13.08 -23.80
N ALA A 762 40.69 12.85 -25.08
CA ALA A 762 40.76 11.52 -25.70
C ALA A 762 41.95 11.44 -26.66
N PHE A 763 42.94 10.62 -26.32
CA PHE A 763 44.05 10.28 -27.21
C PHE A 763 43.81 8.92 -27.86
N GLN A 764 44.00 8.83 -29.17
CA GLN A 764 43.91 7.56 -29.88
C GLN A 764 45.11 7.31 -30.79
N VAL A 765 45.48 6.04 -30.91
CA VAL A 765 46.45 5.54 -31.89
C VAL A 765 45.85 4.31 -32.54
N PHE A 766 45.93 4.24 -33.86
CA PHE A 766 45.35 3.16 -34.63
C PHE A 766 46.21 2.75 -35.82
N GLY A 767 46.07 1.50 -36.21
CA GLY A 767 46.74 0.93 -37.37
C GLY A 767 45.93 -0.19 -38.00
N GLU A 768 46.03 -0.31 -39.32
CA GLU A 768 45.41 -1.35 -40.13
C GLU A 768 46.47 -1.93 -41.08
N LEU A 769 46.52 -3.26 -41.13
CA LEU A 769 47.21 -4.03 -42.15
C LEU A 769 46.17 -4.71 -43.03
N ALA A 770 46.30 -4.56 -44.34
CA ALA A 770 45.35 -5.09 -45.28
C ALA A 770 46.03 -5.70 -46.50
N TYR A 771 45.38 -6.67 -47.14
CA TYR A 771 45.86 -7.29 -48.37
C TYR A 771 44.82 -7.16 -49.45
N ARG A 772 45.02 -6.22 -50.37
CA ARG A 772 44.14 -5.98 -51.51
C ARG A 772 44.39 -7.05 -52.57
N TYR A 773 43.32 -7.64 -53.08
CA TYR A 773 43.34 -8.63 -54.15
C TYR A 773 42.36 -8.20 -55.25
N ALA A 774 42.88 -7.89 -56.42
CA ALA A 774 42.09 -7.60 -57.61
C ALA A 774 41.59 -8.93 -58.20
N ALA A 775 40.30 -9.23 -58.00
CA ALA A 775 39.68 -10.46 -58.48
C ALA A 775 39.47 -10.42 -60.00
N ASP A 776 39.11 -9.26 -60.53
CA ASP A 776 39.01 -8.95 -61.96
C ASP A 776 39.27 -7.46 -62.22
N GLU A 777 38.99 -6.98 -63.43
CA GLU A 777 39.24 -5.58 -63.80
C GLU A 777 38.36 -4.56 -63.05
N ASN A 778 37.24 -4.98 -62.45
CA ASN A 778 36.26 -4.10 -61.81
C ASN A 778 35.98 -4.46 -60.34
N THR A 779 36.52 -5.57 -59.84
CA THR A 779 36.20 -6.08 -58.50
C THR A 779 37.46 -6.35 -57.69
N GLU A 780 37.46 -5.90 -56.45
CA GLU A 780 38.52 -6.16 -55.49
C GLU A 780 38.00 -6.60 -54.13
N VAL A 781 38.86 -7.35 -53.43
CA VAL A 781 38.61 -7.86 -52.09
C VAL A 781 39.83 -7.58 -51.23
N GLU A 782 39.62 -7.05 -50.04
CA GLU A 782 40.66 -6.59 -49.12
C GLU A 782 40.36 -7.11 -47.70
N PRO A 783 40.86 -8.29 -47.31
CA PRO A 783 40.93 -8.67 -45.91
C PRO A 783 41.85 -7.72 -45.14
N TYR A 784 41.44 -7.35 -43.92
CA TYR A 784 42.19 -6.47 -43.05
C TYR A 784 42.19 -6.91 -41.60
N ALA A 785 43.24 -6.50 -40.89
CA ALA A 785 43.36 -6.59 -39.45
C ALA A 785 43.75 -5.21 -38.90
N ASN A 786 42.99 -4.76 -37.91
CA ASN A 786 43.08 -3.42 -37.33
C ASN A 786 43.28 -3.53 -35.82
N PHE A 787 44.09 -2.63 -35.29
CA PHE A 787 44.29 -2.45 -33.86
C PHE A 787 44.19 -0.97 -33.52
N SER A 788 43.59 -0.67 -32.38
CA SER A 788 43.57 0.69 -31.84
C SER A 788 43.58 0.73 -30.33
N TYR A 789 44.13 1.82 -29.80
CA TYR A 789 44.19 2.16 -28.40
C TYR A 789 43.54 3.54 -28.21
N VAL A 790 42.69 3.65 -27.19
CA VAL A 790 42.04 4.89 -26.76
C VAL A 790 42.34 5.10 -25.28
N GLY A 791 43.03 6.20 -24.98
CA GLY A 791 43.22 6.70 -23.63
C GLY A 791 42.35 7.92 -23.41
N LEU A 792 41.34 7.81 -22.54
CA LEU A 792 40.46 8.91 -22.16
C LEU A 792 40.82 9.38 -20.75
N ASN A 793 40.98 10.68 -20.56
CA ASN A 793 41.17 11.29 -19.24
C ASN A 793 40.13 12.39 -19.02
N SER A 794 39.31 12.28 -17.97
CA SER A 794 38.38 13.32 -17.55
C SER A 794 38.94 14.08 -16.35
N ASP A 795 38.82 15.41 -16.36
CA ASP A 795 39.24 16.25 -15.24
C ASP A 795 38.29 16.11 -14.04
N SER A 796 38.76 16.52 -12.86
CA SER A 796 37.90 16.60 -11.67
C SER A 796 36.95 17.78 -11.76
N PHE A 797 35.73 17.63 -11.28
CA PHE A 797 34.75 18.71 -11.21
C PHE A 797 33.86 18.57 -9.99
N THR A 798 33.02 19.56 -9.73
CA THR A 798 32.00 19.50 -8.68
C THR A 798 30.70 20.00 -9.25
N GLU A 799 29.64 19.26 -8.99
CA GLU A 799 28.29 19.65 -9.38
C GLU A 799 27.84 20.90 -8.63
N THR A 800 26.99 21.68 -9.28
CA THR A 800 26.26 22.78 -8.66
C THR A 800 24.81 22.36 -8.51
N GLY A 801 24.29 22.44 -7.28
CA GLY A 801 22.91 22.16 -6.92
C GLY A 801 22.44 23.05 -5.76
N THR A 802 21.21 22.85 -5.30
CA THR A 802 20.63 23.63 -4.19
C THR A 802 20.67 22.92 -2.84
N THR A 803 21.01 21.63 -2.84
CA THR A 803 21.04 20.73 -1.68
C THR A 803 22.43 20.12 -1.45
N ALA A 804 22.57 19.31 -0.40
CA ALA A 804 23.82 18.59 -0.08
C ALA A 804 24.08 17.33 -0.93
N ALA A 805 23.27 17.07 -1.96
CA ALA A 805 23.41 15.90 -2.85
C ALA A 805 24.37 16.12 -4.05
N ALA A 806 24.97 17.32 -4.15
CA ALA A 806 25.99 17.62 -5.15
C ALA A 806 27.24 16.76 -4.95
N LEU A 807 27.76 16.23 -6.05
CA LEU A 807 28.94 15.36 -6.08
C LEU A 807 30.20 16.16 -6.43
N SER A 808 31.28 15.88 -5.71
CA SER A 808 32.65 16.16 -6.18
C SER A 808 33.19 14.92 -6.88
N VAL A 809 33.41 15.01 -8.18
CA VAL A 809 33.88 13.92 -9.04
C VAL A 809 35.39 14.05 -9.25
N ALA A 810 36.11 12.96 -9.02
CA ALA A 810 37.56 12.91 -9.16
C ALA A 810 37.99 12.78 -10.63
N SER A 811 39.20 13.26 -10.94
CA SER A 811 39.82 13.01 -12.24
C SER A 811 40.08 11.52 -12.42
N GLU A 812 39.83 10.98 -13.61
CA GLU A 812 39.96 9.54 -13.85
C GLU A 812 40.30 9.23 -15.31
N SER A 813 41.11 8.20 -15.52
CA SER A 813 41.57 7.75 -16.84
C SER A 813 41.06 6.36 -17.18
N SER A 814 40.62 6.15 -18.42
CA SER A 814 40.22 4.86 -18.98
C SER A 814 41.11 4.48 -20.17
N ASN A 815 41.51 3.21 -20.24
CA ASN A 815 42.37 2.67 -21.30
C ASN A 815 41.66 1.50 -22.00
N THR A 816 41.20 1.75 -23.22
CA THR A 816 40.45 0.76 -24.00
C THR A 816 41.21 0.40 -25.27
N TYR A 817 41.20 -0.89 -25.59
CA TYR A 817 41.85 -1.44 -26.77
C TYR A 817 40.80 -2.11 -27.66
N PHE A 818 40.95 -1.94 -28.97
CA PHE A 818 40.10 -2.61 -29.95
C PHE A 818 40.95 -3.38 -30.94
N SER A 819 40.53 -4.59 -31.26
CA SER A 819 41.06 -5.40 -32.36
C SER A 819 39.94 -5.75 -33.31
N THR A 820 40.13 -5.48 -34.59
CA THR A 820 39.12 -5.75 -35.62
C THR A 820 39.72 -6.60 -36.72
N ILE A 821 38.99 -7.62 -37.15
CA ILE A 821 39.30 -8.40 -38.34
C ILE A 821 38.10 -8.29 -39.27
N GLY A 822 38.35 -7.99 -40.54
CA GLY A 822 37.27 -7.80 -41.49
C GLY A 822 37.66 -8.07 -42.93
N LEU A 823 36.65 -7.94 -43.78
CA LEU A 823 36.73 -8.12 -45.21
C LEU A 823 36.01 -6.97 -45.89
N ARG A 824 36.73 -6.26 -46.74
CA ARG A 824 36.18 -5.21 -47.59
C ARG A 824 36.12 -5.71 -49.03
N ALA A 825 35.07 -5.35 -49.75
CA ALA A 825 34.94 -5.61 -51.18
C ALA A 825 34.51 -4.32 -51.86
N ALA A 826 35.10 -4.02 -53.02
CA ALA A 826 34.73 -2.86 -53.83
C ALA A 826 34.54 -3.27 -55.29
N ALA A 827 33.60 -2.61 -55.96
CA ALA A 827 33.29 -2.85 -57.36
C ALA A 827 33.02 -1.55 -58.13
N ASP A 828 33.64 -1.43 -59.30
CA ASP A 828 33.41 -0.36 -60.26
C ASP A 828 32.18 -0.69 -61.14
N PHE A 829 31.29 0.29 -61.32
CA PHE A 829 30.16 0.17 -62.23
C PHE A 829 29.81 1.49 -62.91
N VAL A 830 29.01 1.39 -63.97
CA VAL A 830 28.54 2.54 -64.75
C VAL A 830 27.10 2.84 -64.35
N VAL A 831 26.86 4.03 -63.82
CA VAL A 831 25.52 4.51 -63.44
C VAL A 831 25.12 5.67 -64.33
N MET A 832 23.92 5.59 -64.92
CA MET A 832 23.36 6.66 -65.78
C MET A 832 24.32 7.15 -66.91
N GLY A 833 25.16 6.26 -67.44
CA GLY A 833 26.12 6.58 -68.50
C GLY A 833 27.39 7.31 -68.05
N GLN A 834 27.59 7.52 -66.75
CA GLN A 834 28.84 8.02 -66.18
C GLN A 834 29.71 6.86 -65.67
N ALA A 835 30.92 6.75 -66.22
CA ALA A 835 31.96 5.87 -65.68
C ALA A 835 32.60 6.53 -64.44
N GLY A 836 33.09 5.71 -63.50
CA GLY A 836 33.75 6.18 -62.27
C GLY A 836 32.84 6.21 -61.04
N THR A 837 31.89 5.27 -60.95
CA THR A 837 31.15 4.98 -59.71
C THR A 837 31.69 3.70 -59.09
N GLU A 838 32.06 3.75 -57.81
CA GLU A 838 32.57 2.61 -57.04
C GLU A 838 31.62 2.35 -55.87
N ALA A 839 31.27 1.09 -55.63
CA ALA A 839 30.49 0.69 -54.46
C ALA A 839 31.36 -0.21 -53.62
N TYR A 840 31.32 -0.01 -52.31
CA TYR A 840 32.06 -0.84 -51.38
C TYR A 840 31.14 -1.39 -50.31
N PHE A 841 31.53 -2.55 -49.79
CA PHE A 841 30.92 -3.25 -48.68
C PHE A 841 32.01 -3.69 -47.71
N ASP A 842 31.77 -3.55 -46.42
CA ASP A 842 32.68 -3.92 -45.34
C ASP A 842 31.93 -4.79 -44.33
N VAL A 843 32.53 -5.90 -43.93
CA VAL A 843 32.05 -6.71 -42.81
C VAL A 843 33.22 -7.02 -41.89
N GLY A 844 33.03 -6.77 -40.60
CA GLY A 844 34.07 -6.96 -39.61
C GLY A 844 33.55 -7.52 -38.30
N TRP A 845 34.44 -8.15 -37.54
CA TRP A 845 34.25 -8.45 -36.14
C TRP A 845 35.27 -7.64 -35.34
N ARG A 846 34.77 -6.87 -34.36
CA ARG A 846 35.56 -6.05 -33.46
C ARG A 846 35.45 -6.59 -32.04
N HIS A 847 36.59 -6.71 -31.39
CA HIS A 847 36.73 -7.13 -30.00
C HIS A 847 37.32 -6.00 -29.17
N ALA A 848 36.64 -5.60 -28.10
CA ALA A 848 37.05 -4.56 -27.16
C ALA A 848 37.55 -5.18 -25.85
N PHE A 849 38.67 -4.68 -25.31
CA PHE A 849 39.26 -5.17 -24.06
C PHE A 849 40.02 -4.07 -23.30
N GLY A 850 40.41 -4.35 -22.06
CA GLY A 850 40.93 -3.35 -21.12
C GLY A 850 39.78 -2.77 -20.29
N ASP A 851 39.71 -1.44 -20.18
CA ASP A 851 38.66 -0.76 -19.44
C ASP A 851 37.38 -0.64 -20.30
N ILE A 852 36.66 -1.75 -20.48
CA ILE A 852 35.39 -1.80 -21.23
C ILE A 852 34.16 -1.44 -20.39
N THR A 853 34.31 -1.33 -19.07
CA THR A 853 33.26 -0.83 -18.17
C THR A 853 33.80 0.41 -17.49
N PRO A 854 33.53 1.60 -18.04
CA PRO A 854 34.04 2.84 -17.47
C PRO A 854 33.50 3.06 -16.06
N LYS A 855 34.32 3.70 -15.24
CA LYS A 855 34.02 4.02 -13.84
C LYS A 855 34.06 5.53 -13.62
N SER A 856 33.39 5.97 -12.55
CA SER A 856 33.43 7.34 -12.05
C SER A 856 33.53 7.29 -10.54
N THR A 857 34.50 8.00 -9.97
CA THR A 857 34.67 8.13 -8.52
C THR A 857 34.19 9.49 -8.05
N ALA A 858 33.25 9.50 -7.10
CA ALA A 858 32.60 10.70 -6.58
C ALA A 858 32.54 10.69 -5.04
N ALA A 859 32.22 11.83 -4.44
CA ALA A 859 31.92 11.96 -3.02
C ALA A 859 30.84 13.03 -2.81
N PHE A 860 29.98 12.83 -1.81
CA PHE A 860 29.14 13.90 -1.26
C PHE A 860 29.98 14.80 -0.36
N ALA A 861 29.50 16.01 -0.09
CA ALA A 861 30.15 16.91 0.86
C ALA A 861 30.29 16.23 2.24
N GLY A 862 31.53 15.89 2.63
CA GLY A 862 31.86 15.28 3.91
C GLY A 862 31.79 13.74 3.96
N SER A 863 31.36 13.06 2.87
CA SER A 863 31.35 11.60 2.82
C SER A 863 32.73 11.02 2.47
N ALA A 864 32.91 9.71 2.69
CA ALA A 864 33.93 8.96 1.99
C ALA A 864 33.65 8.91 0.47
N PRO A 865 34.69 8.79 -0.39
CA PRO A 865 34.50 8.61 -1.81
C PRO A 865 33.93 7.23 -2.14
N PHE A 866 33.15 7.16 -3.21
CA PHE A 866 32.57 5.94 -3.76
C PHE A 866 32.77 5.89 -5.28
N THR A 867 32.83 4.70 -5.84
CA THR A 867 33.04 4.48 -7.28
C THR A 867 31.83 3.76 -7.86
N VAL A 868 31.28 4.33 -8.93
CA VAL A 868 30.16 3.76 -9.70
C VAL A 868 30.65 3.36 -11.09
N SER A 869 29.95 2.40 -11.70
CA SER A 869 30.22 1.92 -13.05
C SER A 869 29.11 2.36 -14.00
N GLY A 870 29.48 2.75 -15.21
CA GLY A 870 28.54 3.15 -16.27
C GLY A 870 28.09 1.97 -17.14
N VAL A 871 27.40 2.29 -18.23
CA VAL A 871 27.06 1.30 -19.27
C VAL A 871 28.35 0.75 -19.92
N PRO A 872 28.51 -0.58 -20.03
CA PRO A 872 29.72 -1.15 -20.61
C PRO A 872 29.75 -0.99 -22.14
N LEU A 873 30.95 -0.90 -22.70
CA LEU A 873 31.22 -1.12 -24.12
C LEU A 873 30.96 -2.60 -24.45
N ALA A 874 30.36 -2.87 -25.61
CA ALA A 874 30.19 -4.23 -26.08
C ALA A 874 31.55 -4.88 -26.36
N GLU A 875 31.84 -5.98 -25.66
CA GLU A 875 33.11 -6.72 -25.81
C GLU A 875 33.28 -7.25 -27.24
N ASN A 876 32.19 -7.65 -27.90
CA ASN A 876 32.19 -8.21 -29.24
C ASN A 876 31.11 -7.53 -30.08
N THR A 877 31.49 -6.98 -31.23
CA THR A 877 30.58 -6.28 -32.13
C THR A 877 30.78 -6.69 -33.57
N ALA A 878 29.69 -6.91 -34.30
CA ALA A 878 29.67 -7.02 -35.75
C ALA A 878 29.64 -5.61 -36.37
N LEU A 879 30.53 -5.37 -37.33
CA LEU A 879 30.61 -4.16 -38.12
C LEU A 879 30.07 -4.43 -39.52
N ILE A 880 29.20 -3.55 -40.00
CA ILE A 880 28.62 -3.62 -41.35
C ILE A 880 28.74 -2.24 -41.99
N GLY A 881 29.52 -2.15 -43.05
CA GLY A 881 29.71 -0.94 -43.84
C GLY A 881 29.21 -1.10 -45.26
N ALA A 882 28.62 -0.05 -45.82
CA ALA A 882 28.33 0.02 -47.24
C ALA A 882 28.40 1.46 -47.73
N GLY A 883 28.84 1.68 -48.96
CA GLY A 883 28.83 3.02 -49.52
C GLY A 883 29.07 3.05 -51.02
N ILE A 884 29.01 4.27 -51.54
CA ILE A 884 29.13 4.58 -52.96
C ILE A 884 29.95 5.85 -53.15
N ASP A 885 30.92 5.80 -54.04
CA ASP A 885 31.83 6.88 -54.38
C ASP A 885 31.65 7.26 -55.86
N PHE A 886 31.48 8.55 -56.13
CA PHE A 886 31.26 9.13 -57.46
C PHE A 886 32.46 9.99 -57.86
N ALA A 887 33.06 9.69 -59.01
CA ALA A 887 34.04 10.58 -59.65
C ALA A 887 33.33 11.81 -60.25
N LEU A 888 33.46 12.96 -59.58
CA LEU A 888 32.96 14.25 -60.08
C LEU A 888 33.84 14.79 -61.21
N SER A 889 35.15 14.51 -61.14
CA SER A 889 36.15 14.82 -62.17
C SER A 889 37.33 13.86 -62.04
N LYS A 890 38.38 14.03 -62.86
CA LYS A 890 39.63 13.27 -62.69
C LYS A 890 40.33 13.57 -61.36
N GLN A 891 40.02 14.70 -60.74
CA GLN A 891 40.66 15.19 -59.53
C GLN A 891 39.74 15.18 -58.30
N ALA A 892 38.44 14.90 -58.46
CA ALA A 892 37.47 15.04 -57.38
C ALA A 892 36.55 13.82 -57.26
N LYS A 893 36.41 13.29 -56.04
CA LYS A 893 35.49 12.19 -55.70
C LYS A 893 34.55 12.60 -54.56
N LEU A 894 33.27 12.28 -54.69
CA LEU A 894 32.25 12.45 -53.65
C LEU A 894 31.67 11.10 -53.26
N GLY A 895 31.73 10.76 -51.98
CA GLY A 895 31.28 9.49 -51.43
C GLY A 895 30.19 9.64 -50.39
N PHE A 896 29.33 8.62 -50.28
CA PHE A 896 28.34 8.48 -49.22
C PHE A 896 28.45 7.08 -48.63
N GLY A 897 28.40 6.97 -47.32
CA GLY A 897 28.54 5.70 -46.61
C GLY A 897 27.57 5.56 -45.45
N TYR A 898 27.29 4.31 -45.10
CA TYR A 898 26.62 3.88 -43.89
C TYR A 898 27.53 2.90 -43.15
N ILE A 899 27.61 3.03 -41.83
CA ILE A 899 28.34 2.12 -40.95
C ILE A 899 27.43 1.76 -39.77
N GLY A 900 27.20 0.47 -39.58
CA GLY A 900 26.46 -0.09 -38.45
C GLY A 900 27.38 -0.93 -37.57
N GLN A 901 27.19 -0.83 -36.26
CA GLN A 901 27.87 -1.65 -35.26
C GLN A 901 26.82 -2.26 -34.33
N PHE A 902 26.89 -3.58 -34.15
CA PHE A 902 25.90 -4.34 -33.39
C PHE A 902 26.60 -5.34 -32.47
N GLY A 903 26.32 -5.25 -31.17
CA GLY A 903 26.85 -6.14 -30.16
C GLY A 903 25.83 -6.44 -29.07
N ASP A 904 26.26 -7.15 -28.04
CA ASP A 904 25.44 -7.34 -26.85
C ASP A 904 25.21 -5.99 -26.16
N GLY A 905 23.94 -5.60 -26.04
CA GLY A 905 23.54 -4.32 -25.44
C GLY A 905 23.99 -3.06 -26.17
N VAL A 906 24.46 -3.14 -27.42
CA VAL A 906 24.91 -1.95 -28.17
C VAL A 906 24.41 -2.02 -29.61
N SER A 907 23.77 -0.94 -30.05
CA SER A 907 23.47 -0.71 -31.47
C SER A 907 23.84 0.71 -31.87
N GLN A 908 24.65 0.83 -32.92
CA GLN A 908 25.12 2.10 -33.43
C GLN A 908 24.97 2.13 -34.93
N ASN A 909 24.53 3.28 -35.43
CA ASN A 909 24.29 3.54 -36.84
C ASN A 909 24.85 4.90 -37.17
N SER A 910 25.62 4.99 -38.25
CA SER A 910 26.14 6.25 -38.72
C SER A 910 26.06 6.35 -40.23
N ILE A 911 25.95 7.59 -40.70
CA ILE A 911 26.02 7.97 -42.10
C ILE A 911 27.15 8.99 -42.27
N ASN A 912 27.84 8.92 -43.39
CA ASN A 912 28.91 9.85 -43.72
C ASN A 912 28.88 10.31 -45.17
N ALA A 913 29.45 11.49 -45.41
CA ALA A 913 29.71 12.06 -46.72
C ALA A 913 31.19 12.46 -46.83
N ARG A 914 31.85 12.08 -47.92
CA ARG A 914 33.30 12.20 -48.14
C ARG A 914 33.57 12.98 -49.41
N LEU A 915 34.27 14.11 -49.35
CA LEU A 915 34.75 14.84 -50.52
C LEU A 915 36.27 14.79 -50.57
N ASN A 916 36.83 14.42 -51.71
CA ASN A 916 38.28 14.39 -51.92
C ASN A 916 38.62 15.17 -53.17
N VAL A 917 39.70 15.95 -53.09
CA VAL A 917 40.25 16.75 -54.19
C VAL A 917 41.76 16.54 -54.25
N SER A 918 42.26 16.14 -55.41
CA SER A 918 43.70 15.94 -55.69
C SER A 918 44.21 17.08 -56.57
N PHE A 919 45.43 17.56 -56.32
CA PHE A 919 46.02 18.72 -56.98
C PHE A 919 47.28 18.38 -57.78
#